data_AF-E8XEP0-F1
#
_entry.id   AF-E8XEP0-F1
#
_cell.length_a   1.000
_cell.length_b   1.000
_cell.length_c   1.000
_cell.angle_alpha   90.00
_cell.angle_beta   90.00
_cell.angle_gamma   90.00
#
_symmetry.space_group_name_H-M   'P 1'
#
loop_
_entity.id
_entity.type
_entity.pdbx_description
1 polymer ?
#
loop_
_entity_poly.entity_id
_entity_poly.type
_entity_poly.pdbx_seq_one_letter_code
_entity_poly.pdbx_strand_id
1 'polypeptide(L)'
;MTQLAIGEATPHGATYDGHGVNFTLFSAHAERVELCVFDSRGNERRYDLPGRRGDVWHGYLAGARPGLRYGYRVHGPWQPAQGHRFNPAKLLLDPYARRVEGELKDHPLLHGGHDEPDYRDNAAVAPKSVVISDHYDWEDDAAPRTPWGKTVIYEAHVKGLTYLHPELPQEIRGTYKALGHPVMVAYFKQLGITALELLPVAQFASEPRLQRMGLTNYWGYNPMAMFALHPAWASSPETALDEFRDAVKALHRAGIEVILDIVLNHSAELDLDGPTFSLRGIDNRSYYWIRDDGDYHNWTGCGNTLNLSHPGVVEYACECLRYWVETCHVDGFRFDLASVMGRTPTFRQDAPLFAAIKACPVLSTVKLIAEPWDIGEGGYQVGNFPPPFAEWNDHFRDAARRFWLPRNLTTGEFACRFAASSDVFKRNGRAPGASVNLLTAHDGFTLRDCVCFNQKHNEANGEENRDGTNSNYSDNHGKEGLGGPLDLMERRRDSIHALLATLLLSQGTPMLLAGDEHGHSQHGNNNAYCQDNALTWLDWQQANRGLTTFTAALIRLRQQIPALTGNSWWEEGDGNVRWLNKNAQPLSADEWQNGPKLMQILLSDRFLIAINATLEVTDIVLPEGEWRAVPPFAGEDNPVITAVWQGPAHGLCVFQRG
;
A
#
# COMPACT_ATOMS: atom_id res chain seq x y z
N MET A 1 43.89 2.86 -23.69
CA MET A 1 42.68 2.36 -22.98
C MET A 1 42.39 3.34 -21.89
N THR A 2 41.24 4.00 -21.90
CA THR A 2 40.86 4.91 -20.82
C THR A 2 40.44 4.04 -19.64
N GLN A 3 41.29 3.93 -18.61
CA GLN A 3 40.93 3.27 -17.35
C GLN A 3 40.03 4.21 -16.54
N LEU A 4 39.10 3.65 -15.76
CA LEU A 4 38.37 4.41 -14.75
C LEU A 4 39.34 4.92 -13.68
N ALA A 5 39.07 6.09 -13.13
CA ALA A 5 39.72 6.52 -11.90
C ALA A 5 39.14 5.73 -10.71
N ILE A 6 39.83 5.73 -9.57
CA ILE A 6 39.44 4.91 -8.41
C ILE A 6 38.06 5.26 -7.86
N GLY A 7 37.65 6.53 -7.91
CA GLY A 7 36.38 7.00 -7.36
C GLY A 7 36.28 6.80 -5.84
N GLU A 8 35.07 6.87 -5.33
CA GLU A 8 34.72 6.71 -3.92
C GLU A 8 33.71 5.59 -3.72
N ALA A 9 33.75 4.93 -2.57
CA ALA A 9 32.84 3.83 -2.22
C ALA A 9 31.43 4.29 -1.80
N THR A 10 31.18 5.60 -1.76
CA THR A 10 29.90 6.21 -1.37
C THR A 10 29.69 7.51 -2.15
N PRO A 11 28.44 7.95 -2.37
CA PRO A 11 27.19 7.24 -2.07
C PRO A 11 26.94 6.06 -3.02
N HIS A 12 25.95 5.22 -2.67
CA HIS A 12 25.55 4.07 -3.49
C HIS A 12 24.94 4.47 -4.85
N GLY A 13 25.10 3.62 -5.86
CA GLY A 13 24.66 3.84 -7.23
C GLY A 13 25.57 4.77 -8.05
N ALA A 14 25.00 5.43 -9.06
CA ALA A 14 25.70 6.37 -9.93
C ALA A 14 25.39 7.84 -9.57
N THR A 15 26.42 8.61 -9.21
CA THR A 15 26.29 10.01 -8.78
C THR A 15 27.13 10.94 -9.66
N TYR A 16 26.48 11.94 -10.24
CA TYR A 16 27.12 12.99 -11.04
C TYR A 16 27.57 14.15 -10.15
N ASP A 17 28.83 14.58 -10.30
CA ASP A 17 29.45 15.64 -9.47
C ASP A 17 29.74 16.95 -10.23
N GLY A 18 29.32 17.06 -11.49
CA GLY A 18 29.64 18.19 -12.37
C GLY A 18 30.82 17.95 -13.33
N HIS A 19 31.73 17.03 -12.97
CA HIS A 19 32.94 16.73 -13.75
C HIS A 19 32.91 15.34 -14.37
N GLY A 20 32.21 14.40 -13.74
CA GLY A 20 32.08 13.00 -14.16
C GLY A 20 31.06 12.27 -13.28
N VAL A 21 31.08 10.94 -13.34
CA VAL A 21 30.14 10.11 -12.58
C VAL A 21 30.92 9.11 -11.75
N ASN A 22 30.63 9.10 -10.45
CA ASN A 22 31.08 8.07 -9.52
C ASN A 22 30.07 6.91 -9.54
N PHE A 23 30.55 5.69 -9.77
CA PHE A 23 29.75 4.48 -9.78
C PHE A 23 30.14 3.62 -8.59
N THR A 24 29.14 3.06 -7.91
CA THR A 24 29.32 2.10 -6.83
C THR A 24 28.37 0.92 -7.00
N LEU A 25 28.79 -0.26 -6.54
CA LEU A 25 27.97 -1.47 -6.56
C LEU A 25 28.35 -2.37 -5.38
N PHE A 26 27.38 -2.69 -4.53
CA PHE A 26 27.55 -3.71 -3.50
C PHE A 26 27.56 -5.11 -4.14
N SER A 27 28.59 -5.90 -3.82
CA SER A 27 28.63 -7.35 -4.05
C SER A 27 29.75 -7.96 -3.22
N ALA A 28 29.40 -8.81 -2.26
CA ALA A 28 30.33 -9.49 -1.38
C ALA A 28 31.07 -10.63 -2.10
N HIS A 29 30.35 -11.35 -2.97
CA HIS A 29 30.83 -12.58 -3.61
C HIS A 29 31.33 -12.39 -5.05
N ALA A 30 31.22 -11.19 -5.62
CA ALA A 30 31.82 -10.92 -6.93
C ALA A 30 33.35 -11.04 -6.91
N GLU A 31 33.91 -11.54 -8.01
CA GLU A 31 35.34 -11.63 -8.27
C GLU A 31 35.83 -10.48 -9.16
N ARG A 32 34.95 -9.93 -10.00
CA ARG A 32 35.22 -8.76 -10.86
C ARG A 32 33.91 -8.08 -11.26
N VAL A 33 33.90 -6.76 -11.31
CA VAL A 33 32.75 -5.97 -11.77
C VAL A 33 33.16 -5.10 -12.96
N GLU A 34 32.42 -5.23 -14.06
CA GLU A 34 32.56 -4.38 -15.25
C GLU A 34 31.41 -3.39 -15.33
N LEU A 35 31.71 -2.08 -15.29
CA LEU A 35 30.81 -1.03 -15.73
C LEU A 35 30.67 -1.09 -17.26
N CYS A 36 29.44 -1.23 -17.73
CA CYS A 36 29.10 -1.27 -19.15
C CYS A 36 28.38 0.03 -19.51
N VAL A 37 28.94 0.83 -20.43
CA VAL A 37 28.39 2.10 -20.90
C VAL A 37 27.96 1.99 -22.35
N PHE A 38 26.84 2.61 -22.70
CA PHE A 38 26.26 2.53 -24.05
C PHE A 38 26.27 3.90 -24.73
N ASP A 39 26.77 3.95 -25.97
CA ASP A 39 26.65 5.14 -26.81
C ASP A 39 25.27 5.26 -27.47
N SER A 40 25.01 6.36 -28.17
CA SER A 40 23.72 6.61 -28.84
C SER A 40 23.39 5.64 -29.98
N ARG A 41 24.35 4.80 -30.40
CA ARG A 41 24.15 3.73 -31.40
C ARG A 41 23.97 2.36 -30.75
N GLY A 42 23.98 2.30 -29.42
CA GLY A 42 23.87 1.07 -28.64
C GLY A 42 25.18 0.29 -28.53
N ASN A 43 26.34 0.85 -28.92
CA ASN A 43 27.61 0.14 -28.76
C ASN A 43 28.01 0.13 -27.28
N GLU A 44 28.33 -1.06 -26.77
CA GLU A 44 28.79 -1.27 -25.41
C GLU A 44 30.29 -1.01 -25.28
N ARG A 45 30.69 -0.28 -24.24
CA ARG A 45 32.07 -0.16 -23.76
C ARG A 45 32.14 -0.61 -22.31
N ARG A 46 33.12 -1.45 -21.98
CA ARG A 46 33.26 -2.06 -20.66
C ARG A 46 34.51 -1.55 -19.97
N TYR A 47 34.39 -1.33 -18.67
CA TYR A 47 35.46 -0.85 -17.82
C TYR A 47 35.42 -1.62 -16.50
N ASP A 48 36.53 -2.22 -16.09
CA ASP A 48 36.63 -2.78 -14.73
C ASP A 48 36.48 -1.67 -13.70
N LEU A 49 35.68 -1.90 -12.66
CA LEU A 49 35.69 -1.06 -11.47
C LEU A 49 36.98 -1.33 -10.67
N PRO A 50 37.91 -0.38 -10.58
CA PRO A 50 39.24 -0.63 -10.02
C PRO A 50 39.26 -0.57 -8.48
N GLY A 51 38.28 0.10 -7.86
CA GLY A 51 38.18 0.26 -6.43
C GLY A 51 37.28 -0.82 -5.79
N ARG A 52 37.70 -1.31 -4.62
CA ARG A 52 36.85 -2.11 -3.73
C ARG A 52 37.17 -1.72 -2.28
N ARG A 53 36.16 -1.29 -1.53
CA ARG A 53 36.27 -0.99 -0.10
C ARG A 53 35.23 -1.84 0.63
N GLY A 54 35.70 -2.82 1.41
CA GLY A 54 34.81 -3.87 1.93
C GLY A 54 34.15 -4.62 0.76
N ASP A 55 32.82 -4.66 0.77
CA ASP A 55 32.01 -5.32 -0.26
C ASP A 55 31.42 -4.36 -1.30
N VAL A 56 31.89 -3.10 -1.32
CA VAL A 56 31.47 -2.10 -2.31
C VAL A 56 32.55 -1.91 -3.36
N TRP A 57 32.22 -2.22 -4.60
CA TRP A 57 33.02 -1.94 -5.80
C TRP A 57 32.75 -0.52 -6.27
N HIS A 58 33.79 0.18 -6.74
CA HIS A 58 33.65 1.56 -7.15
C HIS A 58 34.65 2.00 -8.22
N GLY A 59 34.27 3.05 -8.95
CA GLY A 59 35.08 3.66 -9.99
C GLY A 59 34.49 4.98 -10.48
N TYR A 60 35.33 5.82 -11.08
CA TYR A 60 34.91 7.14 -11.55
C TYR A 60 35.21 7.34 -13.03
N LEU A 61 34.18 7.73 -13.79
CA LEU A 61 34.27 8.02 -15.22
C LEU A 61 34.29 9.54 -15.43
N ALA A 62 35.48 10.09 -15.63
CA ALA A 62 35.65 11.50 -15.93
C ALA A 62 34.95 11.90 -17.25
N GLY A 63 34.27 13.04 -17.24
CA GLY A 63 33.55 13.55 -18.40
C GLY A 63 32.19 12.90 -18.66
N ALA A 64 31.80 11.85 -17.92
CA ALA A 64 30.44 11.33 -17.95
C ALA A 64 29.43 12.41 -17.52
N ARG A 65 28.21 12.31 -18.05
CA ARG A 65 27.13 13.30 -17.87
C ARG A 65 25.79 12.60 -17.61
N PRO A 66 24.83 13.28 -16.98
CA PRO A 66 23.45 12.82 -16.93
C PRO A 66 22.90 12.46 -18.32
N GLY A 67 22.09 11.42 -18.40
CA GLY A 67 21.62 10.79 -19.63
C GLY A 67 22.52 9.66 -20.14
N LEU A 68 23.66 9.39 -19.48
CA LEU A 68 24.51 8.24 -19.79
C LEU A 68 23.79 6.93 -19.44
N ARG A 69 23.64 6.04 -20.43
CA ARG A 69 23.12 4.69 -20.24
C ARG A 69 24.24 3.77 -19.75
N TYR A 70 23.94 2.99 -18.73
CA TYR A 70 24.88 2.04 -18.16
C TYR A 70 24.19 0.77 -17.64
N GLY A 71 25.00 -0.23 -17.33
CA GLY A 71 24.66 -1.44 -16.59
C GLY A 71 25.94 -2.11 -16.10
N TYR A 72 25.81 -3.28 -15.49
CA TYR A 72 26.94 -4.04 -14.95
C TYR A 72 27.02 -5.44 -15.53
N ARG A 73 28.25 -5.95 -15.65
CA ARG A 73 28.52 -7.40 -15.78
C ARG A 73 29.34 -7.83 -14.58
N VAL A 74 28.82 -8.80 -13.84
CA VAL A 74 29.42 -9.24 -12.58
C VAL A 74 29.92 -10.66 -12.74
N HIS A 75 31.19 -10.85 -12.45
CA HIS A 75 31.89 -12.13 -12.52
C HIS A 75 31.98 -12.72 -11.14
N GLY A 76 31.86 -14.04 -11.05
CA GLY A 76 31.94 -14.78 -9.81
C GLY A 76 31.53 -16.24 -10.03
N PRO A 77 31.39 -17.02 -8.95
CA PRO A 77 31.07 -18.44 -9.04
C PRO A 77 29.67 -18.69 -9.62
N TRP A 78 29.56 -19.63 -10.56
CA TRP A 78 28.29 -20.28 -10.89
C TRP A 78 28.23 -21.61 -10.12
N GLN A 79 27.57 -21.60 -8.96
CA GLN A 79 27.40 -22.76 -8.10
C GLN A 79 25.93 -22.83 -7.64
N PRO A 80 25.02 -23.30 -8.50
CA PRO A 80 23.58 -23.36 -8.24
C PRO A 80 23.21 -23.95 -6.88
N ALA A 81 23.84 -25.08 -6.50
CA ALA A 81 23.58 -25.77 -5.23
C ALA A 81 23.98 -24.97 -3.97
N GLN A 82 24.82 -23.93 -4.12
CA GLN A 82 25.19 -23.01 -3.03
C GLN A 82 24.48 -21.65 -3.16
N GLY A 83 23.62 -21.50 -4.15
CA GLY A 83 22.91 -20.25 -4.44
C GLY A 83 23.76 -19.19 -5.14
N HIS A 84 24.94 -19.51 -5.68
CA HIS A 84 25.71 -18.55 -6.48
C HIS A 84 25.30 -18.61 -7.95
N ARG A 85 24.89 -17.47 -8.51
CA ARG A 85 24.24 -17.33 -9.84
C ARG A 85 24.93 -16.28 -10.72
N PHE A 86 26.23 -16.05 -10.53
CA PHE A 86 26.99 -15.07 -11.31
C PHE A 86 27.08 -15.50 -12.78
N ASN A 87 26.57 -14.67 -13.68
CA ASN A 87 26.64 -14.90 -15.11
C ASN A 87 26.97 -13.59 -15.85
N PRO A 88 28.24 -13.33 -16.18
CA PRO A 88 28.65 -12.09 -16.84
C PRO A 88 28.16 -11.95 -18.28
N ALA A 89 27.57 -13.00 -18.88
CA ALA A 89 26.87 -12.87 -20.16
C ALA A 89 25.59 -12.02 -20.03
N LYS A 90 25.03 -11.90 -18.83
CA LYS A 90 23.85 -11.08 -18.54
C LYS A 90 24.30 -9.69 -18.10
N LEU A 91 23.86 -8.68 -18.83
CA LEU A 91 23.87 -7.29 -18.42
C LEU A 91 22.82 -7.08 -17.33
N LEU A 92 23.24 -6.43 -16.25
CA LEU A 92 22.48 -6.22 -15.04
C LEU A 92 22.22 -4.72 -14.83
N LEU A 93 21.04 -4.40 -14.31
CA LEU A 93 20.69 -3.07 -13.82
C LEU A 93 21.40 -2.77 -12.51
N ASP A 94 21.71 -1.50 -12.30
CA ASP A 94 22.11 -0.99 -10.99
C ASP A 94 20.90 -1.03 -10.03
N PRO A 95 20.99 -1.70 -8.87
CA PRO A 95 19.90 -1.73 -7.90
C PRO A 95 19.57 -0.34 -7.32
N TYR A 96 20.52 0.60 -7.37
CA TYR A 96 20.34 2.00 -6.99
C TYR A 96 20.00 2.92 -8.16
N ALA A 97 19.67 2.38 -9.34
CA ALA A 97 19.26 3.18 -10.49
C ALA A 97 18.03 4.04 -10.15
N ARG A 98 18.17 5.36 -10.29
CA ARG A 98 17.07 6.32 -10.10
C ARG A 98 16.21 6.52 -11.35
N ARG A 99 16.68 5.99 -12.49
CA ARG A 99 15.94 5.91 -13.75
C ARG A 99 16.41 4.71 -14.56
N VAL A 100 15.47 4.02 -15.19
CA VAL A 100 15.73 2.91 -16.09
C VAL A 100 15.12 3.22 -17.46
N GLU A 101 15.90 3.05 -18.52
CA GLU A 101 15.47 3.15 -19.92
C GLU A 101 15.19 1.75 -20.47
N GLY A 102 13.98 1.56 -21.01
CA GLY A 102 13.50 0.29 -21.55
C GLY A 102 12.56 -0.47 -20.63
N GLU A 103 11.84 -1.42 -21.20
CA GLU A 103 10.87 -2.29 -20.51
C GLU A 103 11.43 -3.70 -20.36
N LEU A 104 11.10 -4.38 -19.26
CA LEU A 104 11.45 -5.80 -19.07
C LEU A 104 10.42 -6.70 -19.76
N LYS A 105 10.50 -6.78 -21.09
CA LYS A 105 9.65 -7.68 -21.88
C LYS A 105 10.10 -9.13 -21.75
N ASP A 106 9.15 -10.06 -21.70
CA ASP A 106 9.44 -11.50 -21.63
C ASP A 106 10.30 -11.91 -22.84
N HIS A 107 11.50 -12.43 -22.55
CA HIS A 107 12.45 -12.82 -23.57
C HIS A 107 13.38 -13.93 -23.04
N PRO A 108 13.62 -15.01 -23.80
CA PRO A 108 14.42 -16.15 -23.34
C PRO A 108 15.88 -15.80 -23.00
N LEU A 109 16.42 -14.71 -23.55
CA LEU A 109 17.78 -14.25 -23.24
C LEU A 109 17.94 -13.72 -21.80
N LEU A 110 16.83 -13.34 -21.14
CA LEU A 110 16.86 -12.80 -19.79
C LEU A 110 17.11 -13.89 -18.75
N HIS A 111 16.81 -15.15 -19.04
CA HIS A 111 17.06 -16.23 -18.10
C HIS A 111 18.57 -16.51 -17.96
N GLY A 112 19.03 -16.66 -16.71
CA GLY A 112 20.44 -16.85 -16.37
C GLY A 112 20.99 -18.25 -16.63
N GLY A 113 20.13 -19.26 -16.71
CA GLY A 113 20.48 -20.69 -16.75
C GLY A 113 20.05 -21.44 -15.49
N HIS A 114 19.88 -22.75 -15.58
CA HIS A 114 19.54 -23.63 -14.45
C HIS A 114 20.81 -24.22 -13.81
N ASP A 115 21.30 -25.37 -14.31
CA ASP A 115 22.51 -26.01 -13.78
C ASP A 115 23.78 -25.39 -14.35
N GLU A 116 23.73 -24.93 -15.60
CA GLU A 116 24.82 -24.25 -16.31
C GLU A 116 24.39 -22.83 -16.68
N PRO A 117 25.32 -21.85 -16.71
CA PRO A 117 24.99 -20.49 -17.08
C PRO A 117 24.65 -20.43 -18.58
N ASP A 118 23.61 -19.68 -18.93
CA ASP A 118 23.32 -19.36 -20.32
C ASP A 118 24.29 -18.28 -20.81
N TYR A 119 25.18 -18.66 -21.73
CA TYR A 119 26.23 -17.80 -22.28
C TYR A 119 25.76 -16.75 -23.29
N ARG A 120 24.48 -16.75 -23.68
CA ARG A 120 23.95 -15.76 -24.64
C ARG A 120 23.84 -14.39 -23.98
N ASP A 121 24.38 -13.38 -24.66
CA ASP A 121 24.29 -11.98 -24.25
C ASP A 121 22.84 -11.48 -24.28
N ASN A 122 22.44 -10.75 -23.23
CA ASN A 122 21.11 -10.15 -23.14
C ASN A 122 21.11 -8.63 -23.40
N ALA A 123 22.26 -8.00 -23.68
CA ALA A 123 22.38 -6.54 -23.75
C ALA A 123 21.41 -5.89 -24.76
N ALA A 124 21.02 -6.59 -25.82
CA ALA A 124 20.05 -6.09 -26.80
C ALA A 124 18.61 -5.97 -26.27
N VAL A 125 18.26 -6.72 -25.20
CA VAL A 125 16.90 -6.77 -24.64
C VAL A 125 16.81 -6.32 -23.18
N ALA A 126 17.92 -6.33 -22.45
CA ALA A 126 17.96 -5.87 -21.07
C ALA A 126 17.71 -4.35 -20.98
N PRO A 127 16.88 -3.86 -20.05
CA PRO A 127 16.80 -2.43 -19.75
C PRO A 127 18.16 -1.86 -19.31
N LYS A 128 18.32 -0.54 -19.37
CA LYS A 128 19.56 0.16 -19.02
C LYS A 128 19.32 1.13 -17.87
N SER A 129 20.22 1.16 -16.91
CA SER A 129 20.25 2.21 -15.89
C SER A 129 20.66 3.52 -16.56
N VAL A 130 20.14 4.65 -16.08
CA VAL A 130 20.49 5.97 -16.62
C VAL A 130 20.96 6.89 -15.52
N VAL A 131 22.13 7.49 -15.71
CA VAL A 131 22.63 8.53 -14.82
C VAL A 131 21.70 9.72 -14.87
N ILE A 132 21.22 10.17 -13.72
CA ILE A 132 20.41 11.39 -13.61
C ILE A 132 21.20 12.51 -12.93
N SER A 133 20.66 13.72 -13.04
CA SER A 133 21.05 14.86 -12.23
C SER A 133 19.84 15.26 -11.42
N ASP A 134 20.01 15.50 -10.13
CA ASP A 134 18.92 15.81 -9.21
C ASP A 134 19.03 17.26 -8.74
N HIS A 135 18.45 18.18 -9.52
CA HIS A 135 18.47 19.63 -9.28
C HIS A 135 17.04 20.19 -9.24
N TYR A 136 16.14 19.53 -8.52
CA TYR A 136 14.76 19.99 -8.38
C TYR A 136 14.64 21.01 -7.25
N ASP A 137 13.97 22.13 -7.53
CA ASP A 137 13.69 23.16 -6.54
C ASP A 137 12.38 22.83 -5.84
N TRP A 138 12.42 22.47 -4.55
CA TRP A 138 11.23 22.21 -3.75
C TRP A 138 10.45 23.47 -3.32
N GLU A 139 10.95 24.66 -3.65
CA GLU A 139 10.36 25.94 -3.26
C GLU A 139 10.16 26.02 -1.73
N ASP A 140 8.91 26.19 -1.29
CA ASP A 140 8.48 26.32 0.10
C ASP A 140 7.84 25.04 0.65
N ASP A 141 7.99 23.90 -0.05
CA ASP A 141 7.38 22.64 0.35
C ASP A 141 7.80 22.20 1.76
N ALA A 142 6.82 21.73 2.53
CA ALA A 142 7.02 21.17 3.85
C ALA A 142 6.00 20.07 4.13
N ALA A 143 6.47 19.00 4.76
CA ALA A 143 5.64 17.88 5.19
C ALA A 143 4.45 18.36 6.07
N PRO A 144 3.19 18.02 5.73
CA PRO A 144 2.01 18.45 6.49
C PRO A 144 1.99 17.96 7.94
N ARG A 145 2.55 16.77 8.22
CA ARG A 145 2.63 16.16 9.56
C ARG A 145 1.29 16.08 10.28
N THR A 146 0.26 15.61 9.59
CA THR A 146 -1.06 15.38 10.18
C THR A 146 -0.94 14.35 11.31
N PRO A 147 -1.40 14.65 12.53
CA PRO A 147 -1.32 13.71 13.65
C PRO A 147 -2.14 12.44 13.39
N TRP A 148 -1.63 11.28 13.82
CA TRP A 148 -2.30 9.97 13.67
C TRP A 148 -3.77 9.96 14.08
N GLY A 149 -4.16 10.63 15.18
CA GLY A 149 -5.55 10.70 15.62
C GLY A 149 -6.51 11.39 14.64
N LYS A 150 -5.98 12.25 13.76
CA LYS A 150 -6.75 12.98 12.75
C LYS A 150 -6.58 12.42 11.34
N THR A 151 -5.68 11.43 11.17
CA THR A 151 -5.40 10.83 9.87
C THR A 151 -6.62 10.06 9.36
N VAL A 152 -6.95 10.29 8.09
CA VAL A 152 -7.86 9.47 7.28
C VAL A 152 -7.12 9.12 6.00
N ILE A 153 -6.81 7.84 5.85
CA ILE A 153 -6.05 7.32 4.71
C ILE A 153 -7.01 7.06 3.55
N TYR A 154 -6.58 7.38 2.34
CA TYR A 154 -7.29 7.10 1.10
C TYR A 154 -6.38 6.29 0.17
N GLU A 155 -6.62 4.99 0.09
CA GLU A 155 -5.84 4.07 -0.75
C GLU A 155 -6.27 4.21 -2.21
N ALA A 156 -5.34 4.54 -3.11
CA ALA A 156 -5.64 4.81 -4.51
C ALA A 156 -4.57 4.27 -5.46
N HIS A 157 -5.01 3.89 -6.65
CA HIS A 157 -4.12 3.56 -7.76
C HIS A 157 -3.88 4.81 -8.63
N VAL A 158 -2.62 5.19 -8.89
CA VAL A 158 -2.26 6.40 -9.68
C VAL A 158 -3.05 6.49 -11.00
N LYS A 159 -3.02 5.42 -11.79
CA LYS A 159 -3.78 5.31 -13.03
C LYS A 159 -5.30 5.29 -12.82
N GLY A 160 -5.83 4.24 -12.19
CA GLY A 160 -7.28 4.02 -12.08
C GLY A 160 -8.05 5.15 -11.42
N LEU A 161 -7.43 5.88 -10.49
CA LEU A 161 -8.06 7.02 -9.81
C LEU A 161 -8.53 8.10 -10.79
N THR A 162 -7.76 8.39 -11.83
CA THR A 162 -7.99 9.57 -12.68
C THR A 162 -8.16 9.26 -14.17
N TYR A 163 -7.92 8.01 -14.61
CA TYR A 163 -7.91 7.65 -16.03
C TYR A 163 -9.22 7.98 -16.77
N LEU A 164 -10.38 7.77 -16.11
CA LEU A 164 -11.70 8.08 -16.67
C LEU A 164 -12.31 9.39 -16.14
N HIS A 165 -11.53 10.27 -15.49
CA HIS A 165 -12.07 11.49 -14.89
C HIS A 165 -12.39 12.56 -15.98
N PRO A 166 -13.67 12.95 -16.17
CA PRO A 166 -14.07 13.78 -17.31
C PRO A 166 -13.56 15.22 -17.25
N GLU A 167 -13.35 15.77 -16.06
CA GLU A 167 -12.90 17.16 -15.85
C GLU A 167 -11.38 17.36 -16.01
N LEU A 168 -10.61 16.29 -16.19
CA LEU A 168 -9.17 16.39 -16.41
C LEU A 168 -8.84 16.44 -17.91
N PRO A 169 -7.81 17.21 -18.32
CA PRO A 169 -7.23 17.11 -19.65
C PRO A 169 -6.82 15.66 -19.97
N GLN A 170 -7.14 15.19 -21.17
CA GLN A 170 -6.98 13.78 -21.55
C GLN A 170 -5.54 13.30 -21.42
N GLU A 171 -4.58 14.16 -21.75
CA GLU A 171 -3.15 13.89 -21.78
C GLU A 171 -2.50 13.67 -20.41
N ILE A 172 -3.18 14.02 -19.32
CA ILE A 172 -2.68 13.79 -17.95
C ILE A 172 -3.47 12.72 -17.19
N ARG A 173 -4.56 12.17 -17.76
CA ARG A 173 -5.39 11.20 -17.04
C ARG A 173 -4.61 9.92 -16.74
N GLY A 174 -4.73 9.46 -15.50
CA GLY A 174 -4.03 8.28 -15.00
C GLY A 174 -2.53 8.47 -14.82
N THR A 175 -2.08 9.71 -14.64
CA THR A 175 -0.66 10.04 -14.43
C THR A 175 -0.42 10.72 -13.08
N TYR A 176 0.84 10.80 -12.65
CA TYR A 176 1.22 11.54 -11.44
C TYR A 176 0.75 13.00 -11.49
N LYS A 177 0.85 13.65 -12.65
CA LYS A 177 0.39 15.03 -12.84
C LYS A 177 -1.09 15.23 -12.51
N ALA A 178 -1.94 14.23 -12.78
CA ALA A 178 -3.35 14.32 -12.46
C ALA A 178 -3.63 14.32 -10.94
N LEU A 179 -2.77 13.67 -10.14
CA LEU A 179 -2.94 13.61 -8.68
C LEU A 179 -2.85 15.01 -8.05
N GLY A 180 -1.91 15.83 -8.52
CA GLY A 180 -1.75 17.23 -8.09
C GLY A 180 -2.62 18.24 -8.82
N HIS A 181 -3.46 17.80 -9.77
CA HIS A 181 -4.31 18.72 -10.53
C HIS A 181 -5.39 19.34 -9.61
N PRO A 182 -5.76 20.63 -9.78
CA PRO A 182 -6.72 21.32 -8.91
C PRO A 182 -8.06 20.59 -8.73
N VAL A 183 -8.54 19.87 -9.74
CA VAL A 183 -9.76 19.03 -9.67
C VAL A 183 -9.62 17.95 -8.60
N MET A 184 -8.53 17.18 -8.62
CA MET A 184 -8.31 16.10 -7.66
C MET A 184 -8.01 16.65 -6.26
N VAL A 185 -7.19 17.70 -6.17
CA VAL A 185 -6.91 18.37 -4.89
C VAL A 185 -8.21 18.89 -4.26
N ALA A 186 -9.09 19.54 -5.02
CA ALA A 186 -10.38 20.00 -4.53
C ALA A 186 -11.27 18.83 -4.09
N TYR A 187 -11.28 17.74 -4.84
CA TYR A 187 -12.01 16.52 -4.49
C TYR A 187 -11.54 15.94 -3.14
N PHE A 188 -10.24 15.76 -2.96
CA PHE A 188 -9.67 15.23 -1.71
C PHE A 188 -10.02 16.11 -0.50
N LYS A 189 -9.94 17.44 -0.66
CA LYS A 189 -10.32 18.40 0.38
C LYS A 189 -11.81 18.37 0.70
N GLN A 190 -12.66 18.21 -0.32
CA GLN A 190 -14.11 18.10 -0.14
C GLN A 190 -14.51 16.79 0.56
N LEU A 191 -13.88 15.68 0.17
CA LEU A 191 -14.07 14.38 0.80
C LEU A 191 -13.57 14.41 2.26
N GLY A 192 -12.47 15.14 2.52
CA GLY A 192 -11.93 15.37 3.86
C GLY A 192 -10.82 14.38 4.26
N ILE A 193 -10.26 13.65 3.30
CA ILE A 193 -9.10 12.78 3.53
C ILE A 193 -7.88 13.62 3.90
N THR A 194 -6.89 13.00 4.55
CA THR A 194 -5.67 13.71 4.98
C THR A 194 -4.39 13.08 4.47
N ALA A 195 -4.41 11.82 4.07
CA ALA A 195 -3.27 11.11 3.52
C ALA A 195 -3.72 10.29 2.30
N LEU A 196 -3.03 10.49 1.18
CA LEU A 196 -3.19 9.71 -0.04
C LEU A 196 -2.16 8.58 -0.02
N GLU A 197 -2.63 7.34 0.11
CA GLU A 197 -1.79 6.14 0.01
C GLU A 197 -1.82 5.61 -1.41
N LEU A 198 -0.67 5.62 -2.08
CA LEU A 198 -0.56 5.20 -3.47
C LEU A 198 -0.08 3.75 -3.54
N LEU A 199 -0.77 2.93 -4.34
CA LEU A 199 -0.26 1.62 -4.77
C LEU A 199 1.15 1.73 -5.39
N PRO A 200 1.93 0.63 -5.45
CA PRO A 200 3.38 0.66 -5.70
C PRO A 200 3.86 1.54 -6.86
N VAL A 201 4.52 2.66 -6.56
CA VAL A 201 5.09 3.59 -7.55
C VAL A 201 6.55 3.33 -7.91
N ALA A 202 7.24 2.48 -7.15
CA ALA A 202 8.58 2.03 -7.50
C ALA A 202 8.51 1.26 -8.83
N GLN A 203 9.48 1.46 -9.72
CA GLN A 203 9.41 0.90 -11.07
C GLN A 203 9.34 -0.62 -11.01
N PHE A 204 8.20 -1.16 -11.44
CA PHE A 204 7.90 -2.58 -11.54
C PHE A 204 7.82 -3.06 -12.99
N ALA A 205 7.75 -4.38 -13.15
CA ALA A 205 7.54 -5.04 -14.44
C ALA A 205 6.32 -5.96 -14.38
N SER A 206 5.70 -6.23 -15.53
CA SER A 206 4.73 -7.32 -15.66
C SER A 206 5.46 -8.66 -15.71
N GLU A 207 4.98 -9.65 -14.97
CA GLU A 207 5.55 -10.99 -14.92
C GLU A 207 5.47 -11.65 -16.31
N PRO A 208 6.46 -12.49 -16.69
CA PRO A 208 6.42 -13.23 -17.95
C PRO A 208 5.11 -14.00 -18.17
N ARG A 209 4.55 -14.59 -17.12
CA ARG A 209 3.25 -15.30 -17.20
C ARG A 209 2.11 -14.39 -17.65
N LEU A 210 2.02 -13.17 -17.13
CA LEU A 210 0.97 -12.21 -17.49
C LEU A 210 1.16 -11.74 -18.93
N GLN A 211 2.40 -11.40 -19.31
CA GLN A 211 2.71 -10.98 -20.67
C GLN A 211 2.31 -12.04 -21.71
N ARG A 212 2.59 -13.33 -21.43
CA ARG A 212 2.19 -14.47 -22.29
C ARG A 212 0.66 -14.64 -22.37
N MET A 213 -0.06 -14.22 -21.35
CA MET A 213 -1.53 -14.24 -21.30
C MET A 213 -2.16 -12.97 -21.93
N GLY A 214 -1.36 -12.01 -22.39
CA GLY A 214 -1.85 -10.72 -22.88
C GLY A 214 -2.35 -9.78 -21.77
N LEU A 215 -1.95 -10.04 -20.52
CA LEU A 215 -2.27 -9.25 -19.34
C LEU A 215 -1.06 -8.43 -18.88
N THR A 216 -1.29 -7.52 -17.96
CA THR A 216 -0.28 -6.63 -17.37
C THR A 216 -0.40 -6.65 -15.86
N ASN A 217 0.70 -6.47 -15.14
CA ASN A 217 0.63 -6.20 -13.70
C ASN A 217 0.09 -4.77 -13.51
N TYR A 218 -1.16 -4.67 -13.05
CA TYR A 218 -1.84 -3.39 -12.86
C TYR A 218 -1.40 -2.77 -11.52
N TRP A 219 -1.49 -3.53 -10.43
CA TRP A 219 -1.21 -2.98 -9.10
C TRP A 219 0.25 -2.56 -8.88
N GLY A 220 1.21 -3.27 -9.47
CA GLY A 220 2.62 -2.94 -9.40
C GLY A 220 3.43 -3.63 -8.30
N TYR A 221 2.87 -4.62 -7.59
CA TYR A 221 3.56 -5.44 -6.58
C TYR A 221 4.56 -6.43 -7.21
N ASN A 222 5.50 -5.93 -8.00
CA ASN A 222 6.55 -6.71 -8.66
C ASN A 222 7.75 -5.80 -9.02
N PRO A 223 8.44 -5.20 -8.02
CA PRO A 223 9.42 -4.15 -8.26
C PRO A 223 10.66 -4.68 -9.01
N MET A 224 11.11 -3.91 -10.01
CA MET A 224 12.36 -4.16 -10.75
C MET A 224 13.46 -3.15 -10.43
N ALA A 225 13.12 -1.91 -10.03
CA ALA A 225 14.09 -0.89 -9.64
C ALA A 225 13.50 0.00 -8.54
N MET A 226 13.88 -0.27 -7.27
CA MET A 226 13.22 0.31 -6.09
C MET A 226 13.45 1.82 -5.91
N PHE A 227 14.50 2.37 -6.54
CA PHE A 227 14.84 3.80 -6.51
C PHE A 227 14.32 4.57 -7.74
N ALA A 228 13.81 3.86 -8.74
CA ALA A 228 13.25 4.48 -9.93
C ALA A 228 11.73 4.60 -9.78
N LEU A 229 11.18 5.72 -10.24
CA LEU A 229 9.73 5.90 -10.32
C LEU A 229 9.17 5.18 -11.54
N HIS A 230 8.01 4.54 -11.43
CA HIS A 230 7.39 3.79 -12.52
C HIS A 230 7.01 4.71 -13.70
N PRO A 231 7.68 4.59 -14.86
CA PRO A 231 7.59 5.60 -15.91
C PRO A 231 6.24 5.58 -16.65
N ALA A 232 5.51 4.46 -16.65
CA ALA A 232 4.23 4.36 -17.36
C ALA A 232 3.10 5.18 -16.71
N TRP A 233 3.30 5.65 -15.49
CA TRP A 233 2.37 6.54 -14.79
C TRP A 233 2.75 8.01 -14.91
N ALA A 234 3.74 8.37 -15.72
CA ALA A 234 4.07 9.75 -16.00
C ALA A 234 3.50 10.18 -17.35
N SER A 235 3.01 11.41 -17.43
CA SER A 235 2.72 12.06 -18.71
C SER A 235 4.00 12.33 -19.51
N SER A 236 5.14 12.50 -18.82
CA SER A 236 6.48 12.65 -19.40
C SER A 236 7.47 11.65 -18.77
N PRO A 237 7.61 10.42 -19.33
CA PRO A 237 8.42 9.34 -18.75
C PRO A 237 9.88 9.70 -18.42
N GLU A 238 10.53 10.50 -19.26
CA GLU A 238 11.95 10.88 -19.07
C GLU A 238 12.19 11.78 -17.85
N THR A 239 11.16 12.48 -17.40
CA THR A 239 11.15 13.42 -16.27
C THR A 239 10.07 13.05 -15.26
N ALA A 240 9.71 11.76 -15.18
CA ALA A 240 8.64 11.27 -14.31
C ALA A 240 8.82 11.69 -12.85
N LEU A 241 10.07 11.73 -12.36
CA LEU A 241 10.39 12.13 -10.99
C LEU A 241 10.00 13.59 -10.71
N ASP A 242 10.23 14.52 -11.65
CA ASP A 242 9.81 15.92 -11.49
C ASP A 242 8.28 16.02 -11.46
N GLU A 243 7.60 15.29 -12.34
CA GLU A 243 6.14 15.26 -12.39
C GLU A 243 5.51 14.74 -11.09
N PHE A 244 6.10 13.71 -10.48
CA PHE A 244 5.66 13.21 -9.19
C PHE A 244 5.91 14.22 -8.06
N ARG A 245 7.08 14.86 -8.04
CA ARG A 245 7.39 15.88 -7.04
C ARG A 245 6.50 17.11 -7.15
N ASP A 246 6.12 17.51 -8.35
CA ASP A 246 5.13 18.58 -8.57
C ASP A 246 3.76 18.21 -7.98
N ALA A 247 3.34 16.95 -8.13
CA ALA A 247 2.10 16.45 -7.55
C ALA A 247 2.17 16.42 -6.01
N VAL A 248 3.28 15.96 -5.43
CA VAL A 248 3.53 15.96 -3.98
C VAL A 248 3.46 17.40 -3.43
N LYS A 249 4.14 18.38 -4.06
CA LYS A 249 4.04 19.80 -3.69
C LYS A 249 2.60 20.30 -3.66
N ALA A 250 1.82 19.97 -4.69
CA ALA A 250 0.43 20.42 -4.79
C ALA A 250 -0.44 19.83 -3.66
N LEU A 251 -0.22 18.56 -3.32
CA LEU A 251 -0.89 17.87 -2.21
C LEU A 251 -0.47 18.46 -0.85
N HIS A 252 0.83 18.71 -0.64
CA HIS A 252 1.34 19.32 0.58
C HIS A 252 0.82 20.75 0.79
N ARG A 253 0.76 21.57 -0.26
CA ARG A 253 0.13 22.90 -0.21
C ARG A 253 -1.34 22.85 0.20
N ALA A 254 -2.02 21.75 -0.12
CA ALA A 254 -3.39 21.49 0.33
C ALA A 254 -3.47 20.84 1.72
N GLY A 255 -2.34 20.54 2.36
CA GLY A 255 -2.24 19.85 3.64
C GLY A 255 -2.61 18.36 3.57
N ILE A 256 -2.34 17.72 2.43
CA ILE A 256 -2.57 16.29 2.19
C ILE A 256 -1.21 15.60 2.17
N GLU A 257 -1.05 14.58 3.00
CA GLU A 257 0.16 13.76 3.06
C GLU A 257 0.19 12.72 1.92
N VAL A 258 1.39 12.27 1.56
CA VAL A 258 1.61 11.20 0.57
C VAL A 258 2.28 10.01 1.23
N ILE A 259 1.60 8.86 1.21
CA ILE A 259 2.10 7.58 1.69
C ILE A 259 2.32 6.67 0.47
N LEU A 260 3.47 6.00 0.40
CA LEU A 260 3.71 5.03 -0.66
C LEU A 260 3.55 3.61 -0.15
N ASP A 261 2.75 2.81 -0.84
CA ASP A 261 2.85 1.36 -0.74
C ASP A 261 4.20 0.92 -1.34
N ILE A 262 4.99 0.18 -0.56
CA ILE A 262 6.34 -0.22 -0.92
C ILE A 262 6.58 -1.70 -0.66
N VAL A 263 7.13 -2.35 -1.69
CA VAL A 263 7.53 -3.76 -1.68
C VAL A 263 9.02 -3.86 -1.45
N LEU A 264 9.40 -4.28 -0.23
CA LEU A 264 10.79 -4.60 0.12
C LEU A 264 11.02 -6.11 0.29
N ASN A 265 9.96 -6.91 0.19
CA ASN A 265 9.98 -8.32 0.56
C ASN A 265 10.36 -9.27 -0.60
N HIS A 266 10.13 -8.91 -1.86
CA HIS A 266 10.50 -9.68 -3.05
C HIS A 266 10.91 -8.78 -4.24
N SER A 267 11.33 -9.38 -5.35
CA SER A 267 11.66 -8.69 -6.61
C SER A 267 11.04 -9.35 -7.84
N ALA A 268 11.04 -8.61 -8.96
CA ALA A 268 10.64 -9.10 -10.28
C ALA A 268 11.56 -10.16 -10.91
N GLU A 269 12.60 -10.60 -10.21
CA GLU A 269 13.40 -11.75 -10.66
C GLU A 269 12.70 -13.09 -10.37
N LEU A 270 11.58 -13.08 -9.63
CA LEU A 270 10.73 -14.23 -9.30
C LEU A 270 11.55 -15.41 -8.74
N ASP A 271 11.13 -16.65 -8.99
CA ASP A 271 11.89 -17.85 -8.65
C ASP A 271 13.02 -18.12 -9.66
N LEU A 272 13.62 -19.33 -9.59
CA LEU A 272 14.70 -19.74 -10.48
C LEU A 272 14.33 -19.74 -11.97
N ASP A 273 13.05 -19.87 -12.33
CA ASP A 273 12.59 -19.82 -13.73
C ASP A 273 12.49 -18.37 -14.24
N GLY A 274 12.54 -17.40 -13.33
CA GLY A 274 12.45 -15.99 -13.64
C GLY A 274 13.68 -15.40 -14.36
N PRO A 275 13.60 -14.12 -14.74
CA PRO A 275 14.69 -13.41 -15.40
C PRO A 275 15.84 -13.09 -14.44
N THR A 276 17.05 -12.97 -14.98
CA THR A 276 18.22 -12.41 -14.30
C THR A 276 18.50 -11.03 -14.86
N PHE A 277 18.21 -9.98 -14.10
CA PHE A 277 18.40 -8.59 -14.56
C PHE A 277 19.05 -7.68 -13.52
N SER A 278 19.15 -8.08 -12.25
CA SER A 278 19.78 -7.26 -11.19
C SER A 278 20.34 -8.13 -10.06
N LEU A 279 19.65 -8.20 -8.93
CA LEU A 279 20.14 -8.72 -7.64
C LEU A 279 20.70 -10.14 -7.75
N ARG A 280 20.04 -11.03 -8.50
CA ARG A 280 20.45 -12.42 -8.74
C ARG A 280 21.82 -12.49 -9.41
N GLY A 281 22.06 -11.65 -10.41
CA GLY A 281 23.33 -11.61 -11.12
C GLY A 281 24.43 -10.86 -10.36
N ILE A 282 24.04 -9.94 -9.45
CA ILE A 282 24.98 -9.11 -8.67
C ILE A 282 25.48 -9.83 -7.42
N ASP A 283 24.59 -10.37 -6.61
CA ASP A 283 24.93 -11.15 -5.42
C ASP A 283 23.71 -11.92 -4.89
N ASN A 284 23.32 -12.98 -5.61
CA ASN A 284 22.15 -13.79 -5.26
C ASN A 284 22.13 -14.27 -3.80
N ARG A 285 23.31 -14.67 -3.29
CA ARG A 285 23.46 -15.26 -1.97
C ARG A 285 23.29 -14.24 -0.84
N SER A 286 23.59 -12.97 -1.10
CA SER A 286 23.42 -11.90 -0.13
C SER A 286 22.01 -11.30 -0.18
N TYR A 287 21.48 -11.03 -1.38
CA TYR A 287 20.21 -10.33 -1.56
C TYR A 287 18.99 -11.17 -1.20
N TYR A 288 19.04 -12.50 -1.37
CA TYR A 288 17.88 -13.37 -1.18
C TYR A 288 18.08 -14.38 -0.06
N TRP A 289 16.97 -14.80 0.56
CA TRP A 289 16.93 -15.98 1.40
C TRP A 289 17.03 -17.24 0.54
N ILE A 290 18.15 -17.96 0.66
CA ILE A 290 18.45 -19.18 -0.09
C ILE A 290 18.48 -20.37 0.87
N ARG A 291 17.76 -21.43 0.50
CA ARG A 291 17.69 -22.72 1.19
C ARG A 291 19.02 -23.49 1.06
N ASP A 292 19.15 -24.57 1.81
CA ASP A 292 20.35 -25.42 1.79
C ASP A 292 20.61 -26.10 0.43
N ASP A 293 19.59 -26.24 -0.41
CA ASP A 293 19.68 -26.79 -1.77
C ASP A 293 19.98 -25.74 -2.85
N GLY A 294 20.17 -24.46 -2.47
CA GLY A 294 20.51 -23.38 -3.38
C GLY A 294 19.31 -22.70 -4.08
N ASP A 295 18.08 -23.14 -3.77
CA ASP A 295 16.84 -22.54 -4.24
C ASP A 295 16.29 -21.50 -3.25
N TYR A 296 15.29 -20.72 -3.64
CA TYR A 296 14.74 -19.63 -2.84
C TYR A 296 13.82 -20.11 -1.72
N HIS A 297 13.82 -19.39 -0.60
CA HIS A 297 12.68 -19.35 0.30
C HIS A 297 11.59 -18.47 -0.32
N ASN A 298 10.39 -19.03 -0.50
CA ASN A 298 9.25 -18.32 -1.07
C ASN A 298 8.20 -17.98 0.02
N TRP A 299 8.60 -17.20 1.02
CA TRP A 299 7.69 -16.77 2.11
C TRP A 299 6.71 -15.69 1.68
N THR A 300 6.94 -15.08 0.51
CA THR A 300 6.09 -14.04 -0.10
C THR A 300 5.01 -14.62 -1.02
N GLY A 301 5.26 -15.81 -1.58
CA GLY A 301 4.44 -16.37 -2.65
C GLY A 301 4.82 -15.89 -4.05
N CYS A 302 5.77 -14.96 -4.16
CA CYS A 302 6.18 -14.33 -5.42
C CYS A 302 7.42 -14.96 -6.07
N GLY A 303 7.93 -16.06 -5.51
CA GLY A 303 9.04 -16.86 -6.03
C GLY A 303 10.37 -16.63 -5.29
N ASN A 304 10.61 -15.44 -4.76
CA ASN A 304 11.78 -15.12 -3.94
C ASN A 304 11.40 -14.31 -2.69
N THR A 305 12.33 -14.25 -1.73
CA THR A 305 12.24 -13.38 -0.55
C THR A 305 13.57 -12.66 -0.32
N LEU A 306 13.56 -11.34 -0.20
CA LEU A 306 14.75 -10.54 0.10
C LEU A 306 15.25 -10.81 1.53
N ASN A 307 16.58 -10.88 1.67
CA ASN A 307 17.24 -11.07 2.95
C ASN A 307 17.45 -9.75 3.69
N LEU A 308 16.39 -9.23 4.29
CA LEU A 308 16.39 -7.99 5.08
C LEU A 308 17.08 -8.13 6.46
N SER A 309 17.82 -9.23 6.70
CA SER A 309 18.72 -9.39 7.85
C SER A 309 20.20 -9.20 7.49
N HIS A 310 20.55 -9.30 6.20
CA HIS A 310 21.91 -9.12 5.73
C HIS A 310 22.30 -7.62 5.79
N PRO A 311 23.44 -7.24 6.39
CA PRO A 311 23.80 -5.84 6.60
C PRO A 311 23.76 -4.97 5.33
N GLY A 312 24.31 -5.46 4.21
CA GLY A 312 24.28 -4.73 2.93
C GLY A 312 22.87 -4.58 2.33
N VAL A 313 21.95 -5.49 2.64
CA VAL A 313 20.55 -5.42 2.17
C VAL A 313 19.72 -4.53 3.08
N VAL A 314 20.02 -4.52 4.40
CA VAL A 314 19.45 -3.54 5.35
C VAL A 314 19.84 -2.13 4.95
N GLU A 315 21.11 -1.90 4.61
CA GLU A 315 21.61 -0.62 4.10
C GLU A 315 20.87 -0.22 2.81
N TYR A 316 20.78 -1.13 1.84
CA TYR A 316 20.02 -0.93 0.61
C TYR A 316 18.56 -0.53 0.85
N ALA A 317 17.85 -1.24 1.73
CA ALA A 317 16.46 -0.93 2.07
C ALA A 317 16.34 0.42 2.79
N CYS A 318 17.24 0.75 3.72
CA CYS A 318 17.22 2.04 4.42
C CYS A 318 17.51 3.21 3.48
N GLU A 319 18.49 3.07 2.59
CA GLU A 319 18.81 4.09 1.57
C GLU A 319 17.66 4.27 0.59
N CYS A 320 16.92 3.20 0.24
CA CYS A 320 15.71 3.27 -0.58
C CYS A 320 14.64 4.14 0.09
N LEU A 321 14.30 3.81 1.34
CA LEU A 321 13.30 4.57 2.09
C LEU A 321 13.74 6.03 2.29
N ARG A 322 15.02 6.25 2.58
CA ARG A 322 15.57 7.59 2.72
C ARG A 322 15.49 8.39 1.43
N TYR A 323 15.79 7.77 0.29
CA TYR A 323 15.68 8.42 -1.01
C TYR A 323 14.25 8.93 -1.24
N TRP A 324 13.25 8.09 -1.02
CA TRP A 324 11.85 8.50 -1.18
C TRP A 324 11.45 9.65 -0.24
N VAL A 325 11.95 9.68 1.00
CA VAL A 325 11.67 10.77 1.94
C VAL A 325 12.46 12.04 1.60
N GLU A 326 13.78 11.96 1.46
CA GLU A 326 14.66 13.12 1.29
C GLU A 326 14.57 13.71 -0.13
N THR A 327 14.37 12.88 -1.16
CA THR A 327 14.34 13.33 -2.57
C THR A 327 12.92 13.57 -3.07
N CYS A 328 11.96 12.75 -2.64
CA CYS A 328 10.59 12.78 -3.13
C CYS A 328 9.58 13.34 -2.11
N HIS A 329 10.03 13.68 -0.89
CA HIS A 329 9.23 14.27 0.19
C HIS A 329 8.01 13.45 0.60
N VAL A 330 8.06 12.12 0.48
CA VAL A 330 6.93 11.28 0.96
C VAL A 330 6.84 11.31 2.50
N ASP A 331 5.62 11.30 3.03
CA ASP A 331 5.33 11.43 4.46
C ASP A 331 5.29 10.09 5.20
N GLY A 332 5.36 8.98 4.47
CA GLY A 332 5.36 7.65 5.05
C GLY A 332 5.26 6.52 4.04
N PHE A 333 5.21 5.31 4.57
CA PHE A 333 5.15 4.07 3.80
C PHE A 333 4.12 3.11 4.38
N ARG A 334 3.43 2.39 3.49
CA ARG A 334 2.76 1.13 3.78
C ARG A 334 3.62 0.00 3.23
N PHE A 335 4.05 -0.91 4.10
CA PHE A 335 4.93 -2.00 3.75
C PHE A 335 4.12 -3.25 3.43
N ASP A 336 4.21 -3.69 2.18
CA ASP A 336 3.69 -4.96 1.70
C ASP A 336 4.40 -6.14 2.37
N LEU A 337 3.62 -7.16 2.77
CA LEU A 337 4.06 -8.36 3.46
C LEU A 337 5.17 -8.09 4.50
N ALA A 338 4.92 -7.12 5.37
CA ALA A 338 5.94 -6.49 6.20
C ALA A 338 6.61 -7.46 7.19
N SER A 339 6.02 -8.63 7.44
CA SER A 339 6.63 -9.67 8.28
C SER A 339 8.02 -10.08 7.77
N VAL A 340 8.27 -10.03 6.46
CA VAL A 340 9.60 -10.31 5.90
C VAL A 340 10.67 -9.36 6.43
N MET A 341 10.34 -8.10 6.73
CA MET A 341 11.26 -7.12 7.32
C MET A 341 11.80 -7.55 8.69
N GLY A 342 11.02 -8.36 9.42
CA GLY A 342 11.40 -8.89 10.72
C GLY A 342 12.07 -10.25 10.67
N ARG A 343 12.22 -10.89 9.50
CA ARG A 343 12.74 -12.27 9.43
C ARG A 343 14.26 -12.32 9.60
N THR A 344 14.69 -13.02 10.64
CA THR A 344 16.08 -13.46 10.88
C THR A 344 16.10 -14.98 11.08
N PRO A 345 15.97 -15.77 10.01
CA PRO A 345 15.00 -16.88 9.82
C PRO A 345 13.55 -16.72 10.34
N THR A 346 13.37 -16.50 11.64
CA THR A 346 12.05 -16.28 12.25
C THR A 346 11.80 -14.79 12.45
N PHE A 347 10.54 -14.38 12.58
CA PHE A 347 10.20 -12.98 12.83
C PHE A 347 10.72 -12.50 14.19
N ARG A 348 11.29 -11.29 14.21
CA ARG A 348 11.78 -10.61 15.39
C ARG A 348 11.46 -9.12 15.35
N GLN A 349 10.92 -8.59 16.44
CA GLN A 349 10.64 -7.15 16.59
C GLN A 349 11.92 -6.29 16.63
N ASP A 350 13.04 -6.88 17.03
CA ASP A 350 14.36 -6.27 17.11
C ASP A 350 15.25 -6.62 15.90
N ALA A 351 14.65 -7.07 14.80
CA ALA A 351 15.37 -7.40 13.57
C ALA A 351 16.22 -6.21 13.06
N PRO A 352 17.34 -6.48 12.35
CA PRO A 352 18.27 -5.45 11.89
C PRO A 352 17.61 -4.28 11.16
N LEU A 353 16.68 -4.55 10.24
CA LEU A 353 15.99 -3.50 9.48
C LEU A 353 15.13 -2.60 10.38
N PHE A 354 14.35 -3.18 11.31
CA PHE A 354 13.55 -2.38 12.24
C PHE A 354 14.43 -1.53 13.16
N ALA A 355 15.54 -2.08 13.65
CA ALA A 355 16.49 -1.34 14.46
C ALA A 355 17.12 -0.17 13.68
N ALA A 356 17.49 -0.39 12.41
CA ALA A 356 18.05 0.63 11.54
C ALA A 356 17.04 1.75 11.22
N ILE A 357 15.79 1.39 10.87
CA ILE A 357 14.71 2.37 10.63
C ILE A 357 14.47 3.22 11.88
N LYS A 358 14.39 2.60 13.05
CA LYS A 358 14.18 3.29 14.33
C LYS A 358 15.33 4.22 14.70
N ALA A 359 16.57 3.83 14.39
CA ALA A 359 17.76 4.63 14.67
C ALA A 359 17.98 5.75 13.64
N CYS A 360 17.39 5.66 12.45
CA CYS A 360 17.55 6.65 11.40
C CYS A 360 16.82 7.96 11.76
N PRO A 361 17.50 9.11 11.79
CA PRO A 361 16.88 10.40 12.16
C PRO A 361 15.85 10.89 11.15
N VAL A 362 15.85 10.36 9.92
CA VAL A 362 14.86 10.67 8.88
C VAL A 362 13.68 9.71 9.00
N LEU A 363 13.92 8.40 8.88
CA LEU A 363 12.86 7.40 8.81
C LEU A 363 12.06 7.23 10.11
N SER A 364 12.64 7.55 11.27
CA SER A 364 11.92 7.53 12.53
C SER A 364 10.86 8.64 12.68
N THR A 365 10.81 9.59 11.74
CA THR A 365 9.90 10.75 11.78
C THR A 365 8.70 10.65 10.85
N VAL A 366 8.68 9.69 9.93
CA VAL A 366 7.60 9.47 8.96
C VAL A 366 6.59 8.44 9.44
N LYS A 367 5.44 8.33 8.77
CA LYS A 367 4.46 7.27 9.07
C LYS A 367 4.95 5.93 8.54
N LEU A 368 4.84 4.89 9.38
CA LEU A 368 5.21 3.52 9.03
C LEU A 368 3.99 2.63 9.26
N ILE A 369 3.43 2.06 8.20
CA ILE A 369 2.26 1.17 8.23
C ILE A 369 2.71 -0.19 7.73
N ALA A 370 2.42 -1.26 8.46
CA ALA A 370 2.74 -2.61 8.05
C ALA A 370 1.48 -3.36 7.59
N GLU A 371 1.61 -4.19 6.55
CA GLU A 371 0.80 -5.40 6.41
C GLU A 371 1.43 -6.48 7.31
N PRO A 372 0.86 -6.80 8.47
CA PRO A 372 1.55 -7.55 9.51
C PRO A 372 1.48 -9.07 9.30
N TRP A 373 1.57 -9.54 8.07
CA TRP A 373 1.66 -10.95 7.74
C TRP A 373 2.50 -11.22 6.49
N ASP A 374 2.99 -12.45 6.38
CA ASP A 374 3.45 -13.06 5.13
C ASP A 374 2.89 -14.50 5.07
N ILE A 375 3.04 -15.17 3.92
CA ILE A 375 2.46 -16.52 3.74
C ILE A 375 3.37 -17.64 4.26
N GLY A 376 4.58 -17.33 4.70
CA GLY A 376 5.53 -18.27 5.27
C GLY A 376 5.12 -18.75 6.66
N GLU A 377 5.69 -19.86 7.10
CA GLU A 377 5.48 -20.36 8.47
C GLU A 377 5.88 -19.27 9.49
N GLY A 378 5.01 -19.07 10.49
CA GLY A 378 5.17 -18.00 11.48
C GLY A 378 5.04 -16.58 10.90
N GLY A 379 4.47 -16.42 9.70
CA GLY A 379 4.34 -15.13 9.02
C GLY A 379 3.30 -14.20 9.64
N TYR A 380 2.31 -14.71 10.36
CA TYR A 380 1.23 -13.90 10.96
C TYR A 380 1.69 -13.17 12.23
N GLN A 381 1.77 -11.83 12.17
CA GLN A 381 2.42 -10.98 13.17
C GLN A 381 1.56 -9.79 13.62
N VAL A 382 0.23 -9.89 13.48
CA VAL A 382 -0.72 -8.86 13.92
C VAL A 382 -0.50 -8.50 15.40
N GLY A 383 -0.34 -7.19 15.66
CA GLY A 383 -0.04 -6.62 16.97
C GLY A 383 1.42 -6.78 17.43
N ASN A 384 2.27 -7.42 16.62
CA ASN A 384 3.65 -7.76 16.94
C ASN A 384 4.67 -6.90 16.18
N PHE A 385 4.33 -5.76 15.58
CA PHE A 385 5.35 -4.83 15.05
C PHE A 385 5.88 -3.88 16.14
N PRO A 386 7.17 -3.48 16.08
CA PRO A 386 7.74 -2.54 17.03
C PRO A 386 7.15 -1.13 16.83
N PRO A 387 7.00 -0.32 17.90
CA PRO A 387 6.77 1.11 17.73
C PRO A 387 7.92 1.75 16.90
N PRO A 388 7.63 2.67 15.96
CA PRO A 388 6.38 3.43 15.82
C PRO A 388 5.40 2.89 14.75
N PHE A 389 5.50 1.64 14.31
CA PHE A 389 4.65 1.12 13.24
C PHE A 389 3.16 1.14 13.65
N ALA A 390 2.30 1.51 12.71
CA ALA A 390 0.90 1.14 12.65
C ALA A 390 0.74 -0.13 11.81
N GLU A 391 -0.39 -0.81 11.90
CA GLU A 391 -0.64 -2.07 11.21
C GLU A 391 -2.04 -2.09 10.61
N TRP A 392 -2.15 -2.59 9.38
CA TRP A 392 -3.42 -3.01 8.81
C TRP A 392 -4.11 -4.03 9.73
N ASN A 393 -5.39 -3.79 10.01
CA ASN A 393 -6.17 -4.60 10.92
C ASN A 393 -7.18 -5.47 10.15
N ASP A 394 -6.73 -6.63 9.69
CA ASP A 394 -7.57 -7.66 9.06
C ASP A 394 -8.69 -8.16 9.99
N HIS A 395 -8.43 -8.24 11.30
CA HIS A 395 -9.46 -8.56 12.28
C HIS A 395 -10.60 -7.55 12.27
N PHE A 396 -10.32 -6.25 12.13
CA PHE A 396 -11.37 -5.23 11.98
C PHE A 396 -12.17 -5.46 10.70
N ARG A 397 -11.48 -5.67 9.57
CA ARG A 397 -12.10 -5.93 8.26
C ARG A 397 -13.10 -7.07 8.35
N ASP A 398 -12.64 -8.22 8.82
CA ASP A 398 -13.41 -9.45 8.82
C ASP A 398 -14.55 -9.38 9.83
N ALA A 399 -14.31 -8.84 11.03
CA ALA A 399 -15.32 -8.68 12.06
C ALA A 399 -16.42 -7.68 11.65
N ALA A 400 -16.06 -6.50 11.13
CA ALA A 400 -17.04 -5.50 10.70
C ALA A 400 -17.92 -6.04 9.56
N ARG A 401 -17.32 -6.70 8.56
CA ARG A 401 -18.08 -7.41 7.51
C ARG A 401 -19.00 -8.48 8.12
N ARG A 402 -18.47 -9.35 8.98
CA ARG A 402 -19.24 -10.42 9.63
C ARG A 402 -20.38 -9.94 10.51
N PHE A 403 -20.23 -8.78 11.15
CA PHE A 403 -21.26 -8.19 11.99
C PHE A 403 -22.46 -7.69 11.15
N TRP A 404 -22.19 -7.01 10.04
CA TRP A 404 -23.24 -6.40 9.21
C TRP A 404 -23.82 -7.32 8.14
N LEU A 405 -23.00 -8.21 7.56
CA LEU A 405 -23.37 -8.99 6.37
C LEU A 405 -23.83 -10.41 6.73
N PRO A 406 -22.98 -11.43 7.00
CA PRO A 406 -23.48 -12.74 7.43
C PRO A 406 -24.04 -12.75 8.86
N ARG A 407 -23.86 -11.67 9.64
CA ARG A 407 -24.43 -11.46 10.98
C ARG A 407 -24.08 -12.57 11.98
N ASN A 408 -22.84 -13.07 11.93
CA ASN A 408 -22.36 -14.19 12.73
C ASN A 408 -21.24 -13.80 13.72
N LEU A 409 -21.28 -12.56 14.22
CA LEU A 409 -20.32 -12.00 15.18
C LEU A 409 -21.03 -11.60 16.48
N THR A 410 -20.35 -11.70 17.62
CA THR A 410 -20.91 -11.24 18.90
C THR A 410 -20.89 -9.71 19.02
N THR A 411 -21.70 -9.16 19.93
CA THR A 411 -21.71 -7.70 20.18
C THR A 411 -20.40 -7.27 20.85
N GLY A 412 -19.85 -8.10 21.73
CA GLY A 412 -18.57 -7.85 22.39
C GLY A 412 -17.39 -7.81 21.44
N GLU A 413 -17.34 -8.73 20.48
CA GLU A 413 -16.27 -8.75 19.47
C GLU A 413 -16.35 -7.50 18.58
N PHE A 414 -17.56 -7.10 18.13
CA PHE A 414 -17.75 -5.86 17.38
C PHE A 414 -17.28 -4.63 18.18
N ALA A 415 -17.69 -4.49 19.45
CA ALA A 415 -17.30 -3.37 20.28
C ALA A 415 -15.78 -3.31 20.52
N CYS A 416 -15.12 -4.46 20.65
CA CYS A 416 -13.67 -4.52 20.76
C CYS A 416 -12.98 -3.95 19.50
N ARG A 417 -13.48 -4.31 18.31
CA ARG A 417 -12.96 -3.80 17.03
C ARG A 417 -13.25 -2.30 16.86
N PHE A 418 -14.44 -1.86 17.26
CA PHE A 418 -14.82 -0.45 17.29
C PHE A 418 -13.92 0.38 18.22
N ALA A 419 -13.47 -0.18 19.34
CA ALA A 419 -12.55 0.42 20.31
C ALA A 419 -11.06 0.17 19.96
N ALA A 420 -10.71 0.37 18.67
CA ALA A 420 -9.35 0.24 18.14
C ALA A 420 -8.65 -1.10 18.42
N SER A 421 -9.42 -2.18 18.60
CA SER A 421 -8.86 -3.52 18.82
C SER A 421 -7.85 -3.56 19.96
N SER A 422 -8.24 -3.01 21.12
CA SER A 422 -7.37 -2.91 22.29
C SER A 422 -6.77 -4.26 22.73
N ASP A 423 -7.47 -5.36 22.51
CA ASP A 423 -7.00 -6.74 22.74
C ASP A 423 -5.73 -7.08 21.93
N VAL A 424 -5.58 -6.47 20.76
CA VAL A 424 -4.42 -6.59 19.88
C VAL A 424 -3.39 -5.50 20.19
N PHE A 425 -3.80 -4.22 20.16
CA PHE A 425 -2.85 -3.11 20.07
C PHE A 425 -2.56 -2.36 21.39
N LYS A 426 -3.34 -2.56 22.47
CA LYS A 426 -3.13 -1.89 23.77
C LYS A 426 -1.99 -2.56 24.56
N ARG A 427 -0.79 -2.52 23.98
CA ARG A 427 0.46 -3.09 24.51
C ARG A 427 1.66 -2.28 24.04
N ASN A 428 2.83 -2.49 24.65
CA ASN A 428 4.11 -1.92 24.20
C ASN A 428 4.13 -0.40 24.00
N GLY A 429 3.28 0.34 24.71
CA GLY A 429 3.17 1.81 24.59
C GLY A 429 2.54 2.31 23.29
N ARG A 430 1.88 1.44 22.51
CA ARG A 430 1.18 1.83 21.28
C ARG A 430 -0.12 2.55 21.59
N ALA A 431 -0.47 3.50 20.74
CA ALA A 431 -1.72 4.26 20.80
C ALA A 431 -2.78 3.62 19.87
N PRO A 432 -4.08 3.95 20.02
CA PRO A 432 -5.15 3.46 19.14
C PRO A 432 -4.87 3.64 17.63
N GLY A 433 -4.22 4.75 17.24
CA GLY A 433 -3.84 5.04 15.86
C GLY A 433 -2.88 4.04 15.23
N ALA A 434 -2.29 3.14 16.03
CA ALA A 434 -1.53 2.00 15.53
C ALA A 434 -2.42 0.95 14.83
N SER A 435 -3.74 0.97 15.08
CA SER A 435 -4.70 0.13 14.37
C SER A 435 -5.19 0.87 13.13
N VAL A 436 -4.76 0.44 11.94
CA VAL A 436 -5.32 0.92 10.67
C VAL A 436 -6.55 0.09 10.35
N ASN A 437 -7.71 0.65 10.64
CA ASN A 437 -9.00 0.00 10.39
C ASN A 437 -9.35 0.15 8.92
N LEU A 438 -9.70 -0.96 8.28
CA LEU A 438 -10.13 -1.00 6.89
C LEU A 438 -11.28 -1.98 6.73
N LEU A 439 -12.21 -1.67 5.83
CA LEU A 439 -13.25 -2.61 5.42
C LEU A 439 -12.90 -3.33 4.13
N THR A 440 -12.15 -2.67 3.28
CA THR A 440 -11.88 -2.96 1.88
C THR A 440 -10.49 -2.36 1.60
N ALA A 441 -9.80 -2.95 0.65
CA ALA A 441 -8.53 -2.49 0.13
C ALA A 441 -8.46 -2.90 -1.35
N HIS A 442 -7.33 -2.65 -2.02
CA HIS A 442 -7.08 -3.16 -3.37
C HIS A 442 -7.26 -4.69 -3.43
N ASP A 443 -6.87 -5.40 -2.37
CA ASP A 443 -7.10 -6.83 -2.19
C ASP A 443 -8.55 -7.14 -1.75
N GLY A 444 -9.18 -8.07 -2.47
CA GLY A 444 -10.54 -8.51 -2.19
C GLY A 444 -11.58 -7.70 -2.94
N PHE A 445 -12.81 -7.75 -2.44
CA PHE A 445 -13.91 -6.96 -3.00
C PHE A 445 -13.80 -5.49 -2.63
N THR A 446 -14.26 -4.63 -3.54
CA THR A 446 -14.74 -3.26 -3.24
C THR A 446 -15.91 -3.29 -2.25
N LEU A 447 -16.22 -2.16 -1.60
CA LEU A 447 -17.34 -2.11 -0.65
C LEU A 447 -18.68 -2.44 -1.32
N ARG A 448 -18.88 -1.96 -2.55
CA ARG A 448 -20.09 -2.28 -3.31
C ARG A 448 -20.18 -3.77 -3.62
N ASP A 449 -19.06 -4.40 -3.97
CA ASP A 449 -19.07 -5.82 -4.32
C ASP A 449 -19.27 -6.71 -3.09
N CYS A 450 -18.82 -6.29 -1.90
CA CYS A 450 -19.14 -6.97 -0.65
C CYS A 450 -20.65 -7.13 -0.39
N VAL A 451 -21.49 -6.24 -0.92
CA VAL A 451 -22.96 -6.31 -0.77
C VAL A 451 -23.67 -6.82 -2.03
N CYS A 452 -22.93 -7.15 -3.09
CA CYS A 452 -23.49 -7.57 -4.38
C CYS A 452 -23.11 -9.01 -4.78
N PHE A 453 -22.07 -9.58 -4.19
CA PHE A 453 -21.52 -10.88 -4.61
C PHE A 453 -21.23 -11.78 -3.41
N ASN A 454 -21.64 -13.05 -3.50
CA ASN A 454 -21.27 -14.09 -2.55
C ASN A 454 -20.04 -14.87 -3.03
N GLN A 455 -19.82 -14.94 -4.34
CA GLN A 455 -18.69 -15.64 -4.96
C GLN A 455 -17.82 -14.64 -5.70
N LYS A 456 -16.52 -14.92 -5.77
CA LYS A 456 -15.60 -14.21 -6.65
C LYS A 456 -15.84 -14.62 -8.12
N HIS A 457 -15.60 -13.68 -9.02
CA HIS A 457 -15.72 -13.77 -10.48
C HIS A 457 -14.42 -13.25 -11.11
N ASN A 458 -13.34 -14.00 -10.88
CA ASN A 458 -11.98 -13.67 -11.32
C ASN A 458 -11.64 -14.31 -12.68
N GLU A 459 -12.62 -14.76 -13.46
CA GLU A 459 -12.39 -15.46 -14.72
C GLU A 459 -11.53 -14.64 -15.70
N ALA A 460 -11.66 -13.32 -15.65
CA ALA A 460 -10.86 -12.39 -16.46
C ALA A 460 -9.34 -12.47 -16.18
N ASN A 461 -8.93 -13.00 -15.02
CA ASN A 461 -7.53 -13.16 -14.65
C ASN A 461 -6.88 -14.38 -15.33
N GLY A 462 -7.68 -15.25 -15.96
CA GLY A 462 -7.18 -16.38 -16.75
C GLY A 462 -6.74 -17.60 -15.91
N GLU A 463 -7.14 -17.69 -14.64
CA GLU A 463 -6.78 -18.78 -13.73
C GLU A 463 -7.98 -19.67 -13.36
N GLU A 464 -9.05 -19.64 -14.16
CA GLU A 464 -10.28 -20.41 -13.92
C GLU A 464 -10.86 -20.15 -12.52
N ASN A 465 -10.82 -18.88 -12.08
CA ASN A 465 -11.34 -18.41 -10.79
C ASN A 465 -10.65 -19.03 -9.54
N ARG A 466 -9.45 -19.61 -9.71
CA ARG A 466 -8.68 -20.19 -8.58
C ARG A 466 -8.03 -19.13 -7.69
N ASP A 467 -7.60 -18.02 -8.27
CA ASP A 467 -6.89 -16.93 -7.60
C ASP A 467 -7.83 -16.07 -6.72
N GLY A 468 -7.27 -15.32 -5.76
CA GLY A 468 -8.03 -14.50 -4.81
C GLY A 468 -8.60 -15.26 -3.61
N THR A 469 -8.91 -14.55 -2.54
CA THR A 469 -9.47 -15.15 -1.30
C THR A 469 -10.83 -15.79 -1.54
N ASN A 470 -11.11 -16.90 -0.86
CA ASN A 470 -12.43 -17.56 -0.84
C ASN A 470 -13.29 -17.11 0.37
N SER A 471 -12.70 -16.38 1.32
CA SER A 471 -13.38 -15.93 2.54
C SER A 471 -13.58 -14.42 2.50
N ASN A 472 -14.58 -13.97 1.74
CA ASN A 472 -14.84 -12.54 1.53
C ASN A 472 -15.70 -11.91 2.64
N TYR A 473 -16.43 -12.74 3.39
CA TYR A 473 -17.45 -12.33 4.36
C TYR A 473 -18.49 -11.35 3.78
N SER A 474 -18.86 -11.57 2.51
CA SER A 474 -19.83 -10.78 1.78
C SER A 474 -21.26 -11.34 1.89
N ASP A 475 -22.24 -10.56 1.46
CA ASP A 475 -23.65 -10.98 1.33
C ASP A 475 -24.24 -10.27 0.10
N ASN A 476 -24.69 -10.99 -0.92
CA ASN A 476 -25.30 -10.42 -2.11
C ASN A 476 -26.74 -9.89 -1.88
N HIS A 477 -27.25 -9.97 -0.65
CA HIS A 477 -28.59 -9.56 -0.23
C HIS A 477 -29.75 -10.29 -0.94
N GLY A 478 -29.47 -11.41 -1.60
CA GLY A 478 -30.45 -12.32 -2.22
C GLY A 478 -30.30 -12.52 -3.73
N LYS A 479 -29.47 -11.73 -4.43
CA LYS A 479 -29.21 -11.89 -5.87
C LYS A 479 -27.75 -11.62 -6.19
N GLU A 480 -27.06 -12.55 -6.85
CA GLU A 480 -25.68 -12.34 -7.30
C GLU A 480 -25.61 -11.25 -8.37
N GLY A 481 -24.63 -10.36 -8.25
CA GLY A 481 -24.36 -9.31 -9.22
C GLY A 481 -24.90 -7.93 -8.86
N LEU A 482 -24.52 -6.96 -9.69
CA LEU A 482 -24.97 -5.58 -9.58
C LEU A 482 -26.44 -5.41 -9.99
N GLY A 483 -27.07 -4.36 -9.46
CA GLY A 483 -28.45 -3.99 -9.76
C GLY A 483 -29.50 -4.96 -9.21
N GLY A 484 -30.76 -4.68 -9.49
CA GLY A 484 -31.90 -5.47 -9.01
C GLY A 484 -33.12 -4.59 -8.75
N PRO A 485 -34.17 -5.14 -8.12
CA PRO A 485 -35.34 -4.36 -7.74
C PRO A 485 -34.99 -3.34 -6.63
N LEU A 486 -35.84 -2.33 -6.46
CA LEU A 486 -35.57 -1.19 -5.59
C LEU A 486 -35.32 -1.60 -4.13
N ASP A 487 -36.09 -2.55 -3.61
CA ASP A 487 -35.94 -3.08 -2.24
C ASP A 487 -34.55 -3.71 -2.00
N LEU A 488 -34.01 -4.42 -2.99
CA LEU A 488 -32.65 -4.97 -2.91
C LEU A 488 -31.61 -3.85 -2.90
N MET A 489 -31.78 -2.84 -3.74
CA MET A 489 -30.86 -1.70 -3.82
C MET A 489 -30.87 -0.88 -2.51
N GLU A 490 -32.03 -0.66 -1.91
CA GLU A 490 -32.17 0.03 -0.63
C GLU A 490 -31.53 -0.76 0.51
N ARG A 491 -31.76 -2.07 0.60
CA ARG A 491 -31.10 -2.92 1.63
C ARG A 491 -29.58 -2.90 1.51
N ARG A 492 -29.05 -2.97 0.29
CA ARG A 492 -27.60 -2.87 0.04
C ARG A 492 -27.05 -1.49 0.42
N ARG A 493 -27.78 -0.41 0.08
CA ARG A 493 -27.41 0.96 0.47
C ARG A 493 -27.32 1.09 1.98
N ASP A 494 -28.27 0.53 2.73
CA ASP A 494 -28.27 0.62 4.19
C ASP A 494 -27.06 -0.13 4.80
N SER A 495 -26.71 -1.32 4.28
CA SER A 495 -25.46 -2.01 4.65
C SER A 495 -24.21 -1.20 4.32
N ILE A 496 -24.14 -0.57 3.13
CA ILE A 496 -23.01 0.28 2.72
C ILE A 496 -22.86 1.44 3.69
N HIS A 497 -23.96 2.12 4.03
CA HIS A 497 -23.96 3.22 5.01
C HIS A 497 -23.52 2.75 6.39
N ALA A 498 -24.00 1.58 6.83
CA ALA A 498 -23.65 1.00 8.12
C ALA A 498 -22.15 0.64 8.20
N LEU A 499 -21.62 0.05 7.13
CA LEU A 499 -20.21 -0.27 6.99
C LEU A 499 -19.36 1.01 6.98
N LEU A 500 -19.65 1.99 6.11
CA LEU A 500 -18.89 3.26 6.06
C LEU A 500 -18.90 4.01 7.40
N ALA A 501 -20.04 4.07 8.07
CA ALA A 501 -20.12 4.70 9.38
C ALA A 501 -19.35 3.91 10.45
N THR A 502 -19.36 2.57 10.38
CA THR A 502 -18.53 1.74 11.26
C THR A 502 -17.04 2.06 11.05
N LEU A 503 -16.56 2.09 9.81
CA LEU A 503 -15.17 2.42 9.49
C LEU A 503 -14.77 3.81 10.01
N LEU A 504 -15.53 4.83 9.62
CA LEU A 504 -15.16 6.23 9.86
C LEU A 504 -15.40 6.69 11.30
N LEU A 505 -16.27 6.01 12.04
CA LEU A 505 -16.59 6.35 13.43
C LEU A 505 -16.02 5.39 14.47
N SER A 506 -15.27 4.36 14.06
CA SER A 506 -14.50 3.54 15.00
C SER A 506 -13.23 4.27 15.48
N GLN A 507 -12.77 3.95 16.68
CA GLN A 507 -11.47 4.38 17.17
C GLN A 507 -10.35 3.67 16.40
N GLY A 508 -9.22 4.35 16.17
CA GLY A 508 -8.12 3.89 15.30
C GLY A 508 -7.95 4.82 14.11
N THR A 509 -7.09 4.45 13.16
CA THR A 509 -6.85 5.20 11.93
C THR A 509 -7.70 4.60 10.80
N PRO A 510 -8.75 5.27 10.29
CA PRO A 510 -9.55 4.73 9.20
C PRO A 510 -8.81 4.83 7.86
N MET A 511 -8.88 3.76 7.08
CA MET A 511 -8.46 3.70 5.68
C MET A 511 -9.67 3.43 4.78
N LEU A 512 -9.88 4.31 3.82
CA LEU A 512 -10.93 4.24 2.80
C LEU A 512 -10.30 3.86 1.46
N LEU A 513 -10.84 2.83 0.81
CA LEU A 513 -10.47 2.47 -0.56
C LEU A 513 -11.10 3.46 -1.56
N ALA A 514 -10.29 3.97 -2.48
CA ALA A 514 -10.76 4.90 -3.50
C ALA A 514 -11.88 4.30 -4.37
N GLY A 515 -12.98 5.04 -4.47
CA GLY A 515 -14.17 4.67 -5.23
C GLY A 515 -15.27 4.05 -4.38
N ASP A 516 -14.99 3.58 -3.17
CA ASP A 516 -16.03 3.09 -2.26
C ASP A 516 -17.02 4.19 -1.87
N GLU A 517 -16.56 5.44 -1.79
CA GLU A 517 -17.39 6.61 -1.53
C GLU A 517 -18.36 6.93 -2.66
N HIS A 518 -18.23 6.34 -3.83
CA HIS A 518 -19.16 6.58 -4.95
C HIS A 518 -19.72 5.31 -5.56
N GLY A 519 -19.44 4.14 -4.96
CA GLY A 519 -19.96 2.85 -5.40
C GLY A 519 -19.21 2.26 -6.58
N HIS A 520 -17.87 2.37 -6.59
CA HIS A 520 -17.02 1.63 -7.53
C HIS A 520 -17.25 0.12 -7.39
N SER A 521 -17.06 -0.60 -8.48
CA SER A 521 -17.23 -2.06 -8.54
C SER A 521 -16.21 -2.62 -9.50
N GLN A 522 -15.65 -3.76 -9.13
CA GLN A 522 -14.83 -4.62 -9.99
C GLN A 522 -15.66 -5.81 -10.50
N HIS A 523 -16.99 -5.65 -10.53
CA HIS A 523 -17.94 -6.64 -11.04
C HIS A 523 -17.80 -8.04 -10.43
N GLY A 524 -17.42 -8.11 -9.16
CA GLY A 524 -17.23 -9.37 -8.45
C GLY A 524 -15.85 -10.00 -8.68
N ASN A 525 -14.93 -9.35 -9.39
CA ASN A 525 -13.51 -9.71 -9.28
C ASN A 525 -13.00 -9.25 -7.90
N ASN A 526 -12.37 -10.15 -7.14
CA ASN A 526 -11.81 -9.84 -5.82
C ASN A 526 -10.28 -9.86 -5.79
N ASN A 527 -9.66 -9.89 -6.96
CA ASN A 527 -8.21 -9.98 -7.13
C ASN A 527 -7.81 -9.34 -8.48
N ALA A 528 -8.20 -8.09 -8.71
CA ALA A 528 -8.04 -7.44 -10.00
C ALA A 528 -6.60 -6.97 -10.30
N TYR A 529 -5.58 -7.66 -9.75
CA TYR A 529 -4.16 -7.29 -9.79
C TYR A 529 -3.58 -7.18 -11.20
N CYS A 530 -4.18 -7.88 -12.17
CA CYS A 530 -3.73 -7.91 -13.55
C CYS A 530 -4.68 -7.21 -14.54
N GLN A 531 -5.63 -6.41 -14.04
CA GLN A 531 -6.72 -5.83 -14.83
C GLN A 531 -6.54 -4.33 -15.01
N ASP A 532 -5.69 -3.91 -15.95
CA ASP A 532 -5.54 -2.48 -16.32
C ASP A 532 -6.59 -2.07 -17.37
N ASN A 533 -7.86 -2.01 -16.96
CA ASN A 533 -8.99 -1.73 -17.83
C ASN A 533 -10.21 -1.19 -17.05
N ALA A 534 -11.36 -1.07 -17.73
CA ALA A 534 -12.59 -0.53 -17.16
C ALA A 534 -13.13 -1.29 -15.93
N LEU A 535 -12.64 -2.51 -15.66
CA LEU A 535 -12.95 -3.24 -14.43
C LEU A 535 -12.41 -2.53 -13.18
N THR A 536 -11.28 -1.84 -13.29
CA THR A 536 -10.55 -1.26 -12.15
C THR A 536 -10.47 0.26 -12.19
N TRP A 537 -10.63 0.89 -13.36
CA TRP A 537 -10.62 2.35 -13.46
C TRP A 537 -11.89 2.95 -12.84
N LEU A 538 -11.75 4.02 -12.07
CA LEU A 538 -12.89 4.68 -11.42
C LEU A 538 -13.76 5.40 -12.45
N ASP A 539 -15.03 5.01 -12.56
CA ASP A 539 -16.00 5.65 -13.44
C ASP A 539 -16.66 6.85 -12.76
N TRP A 540 -16.05 8.02 -12.95
CA TRP A 540 -16.53 9.30 -12.41
C TRP A 540 -17.85 9.78 -13.02
N GLN A 541 -18.26 9.28 -14.19
CA GLN A 541 -19.55 9.66 -14.79
C GLN A 541 -20.71 8.92 -14.13
N GLN A 542 -20.47 7.69 -13.68
CA GLN A 542 -21.45 6.87 -12.96
C GLN A 542 -21.32 6.95 -11.43
N ALA A 543 -20.39 7.76 -10.93
CA ALA A 543 -20.15 7.98 -9.51
C ALA A 543 -21.41 8.47 -8.77
N ASN A 544 -21.78 7.78 -7.69
CA ASN A 544 -22.90 8.15 -6.84
C ASN A 544 -22.54 9.35 -5.93
N ARG A 545 -22.89 10.56 -6.38
CA ARG A 545 -22.67 11.82 -5.63
C ARG A 545 -23.32 11.85 -4.24
N GLY A 546 -24.45 11.16 -4.07
CA GLY A 546 -25.14 11.07 -2.78
C GLY A 546 -24.31 10.30 -1.76
N LEU A 547 -23.75 9.16 -2.17
CA LEU A 547 -22.85 8.38 -1.34
C LEU A 547 -21.55 9.16 -1.05
N THR A 548 -21.02 9.91 -2.02
CA THR A 548 -19.81 10.71 -1.81
C THR A 548 -20.05 11.78 -0.76
N THR A 549 -21.21 12.45 -0.82
CA THR A 549 -21.62 13.44 0.17
C THR A 549 -21.81 12.81 1.55
N PHE A 550 -22.40 11.61 1.61
CA PHE A 550 -22.57 10.83 2.84
C PHE A 550 -21.22 10.51 3.48
N THR A 551 -20.27 9.96 2.71
CA THR A 551 -18.92 9.63 3.19
C THR A 551 -18.16 10.87 3.65
N ALA A 552 -18.21 11.95 2.89
CA ALA A 552 -17.56 13.21 3.26
C ALA A 552 -18.12 13.79 4.57
N ALA A 553 -19.43 13.69 4.78
CA ALA A 553 -20.06 14.11 6.03
C ALA A 553 -19.64 13.23 7.22
N LEU A 554 -19.50 11.91 7.04
CA LEU A 554 -18.96 11.03 8.08
C LEU A 554 -17.52 11.38 8.45
N ILE A 555 -16.66 11.67 7.46
CA ILE A 555 -15.28 12.11 7.71
C ILE A 555 -15.27 13.43 8.49
N ARG A 556 -16.09 14.41 8.10
CA ARG A 556 -16.21 15.67 8.86
C ARG A 556 -16.73 15.44 10.28
N LEU A 557 -17.74 14.59 10.46
CA LEU A 557 -18.30 14.25 11.76
C LEU A 557 -17.24 13.61 12.67
N ARG A 558 -16.44 12.66 12.14
CA ARG A 558 -15.32 12.07 12.86
C ARG A 558 -14.41 13.13 13.48
N GLN A 559 -14.04 14.14 12.70
CA GLN A 559 -13.12 15.20 13.14
C GLN A 559 -13.70 16.07 14.28
N GLN A 560 -15.01 15.99 14.53
CA GLN A 560 -15.70 16.71 15.62
C GLN A 560 -15.82 15.88 16.91
N ILE A 561 -15.51 14.58 16.88
CA ILE A 561 -15.69 13.67 18.02
C ILE A 561 -14.35 13.49 18.75
N PRO A 562 -14.15 14.07 19.96
CA PRO A 562 -12.87 14.01 20.66
C PRO A 562 -12.40 12.59 20.97
N ALA A 563 -13.32 11.69 21.34
CA ALA A 563 -13.02 10.28 21.62
C ALA A 563 -12.35 9.55 20.43
N LEU A 564 -12.58 10.01 19.20
CA LEU A 564 -11.99 9.42 17.99
C LEU A 564 -10.68 10.10 17.58
N THR A 565 -10.58 11.42 17.77
CA THR A 565 -9.42 12.21 17.36
C THR A 565 -8.31 12.34 18.41
N GLY A 566 -8.61 12.03 19.68
CA GLY A 566 -7.68 12.18 20.80
C GLY A 566 -6.51 11.19 20.80
N ASN A 567 -6.63 10.08 20.06
CA ASN A 567 -5.61 9.02 19.96
C ASN A 567 -5.13 8.47 21.32
N SER A 568 -6.04 8.37 22.29
CA SER A 568 -5.81 7.77 23.61
C SER A 568 -6.76 6.61 23.81
N TRP A 569 -6.29 5.54 24.45
CA TRP A 569 -7.16 4.43 24.84
C TRP A 569 -8.31 4.91 25.71
N TRP A 570 -9.49 4.33 25.50
CA TRP A 570 -10.63 4.55 26.39
C TRP A 570 -10.48 3.65 27.62
N GLU A 571 -10.76 4.23 28.78
CA GLU A 571 -10.82 3.54 30.07
C GLU A 571 -12.24 3.59 30.62
N GLU A 572 -12.61 2.58 31.41
CA GLU A 572 -13.96 2.51 31.98
C GLU A 572 -14.26 3.75 32.83
N GLY A 573 -15.35 4.45 32.49
CA GLY A 573 -15.82 5.63 33.23
C GLY A 573 -15.08 6.95 32.94
N ASP A 574 -14.16 6.99 31.97
CA ASP A 574 -13.42 8.21 31.60
C ASP A 574 -14.23 9.23 30.78
N GLY A 575 -15.46 8.88 30.39
CA GLY A 575 -16.38 9.72 29.62
C GLY A 575 -16.17 9.67 28.10
N ASN A 576 -15.20 8.89 27.60
CA ASN A 576 -14.99 8.74 26.17
C ASN A 576 -16.04 7.87 25.50
N VAL A 577 -16.48 6.78 26.15
CA VAL A 577 -17.47 5.87 25.60
C VAL A 577 -18.42 5.32 26.69
N ARG A 578 -19.70 5.12 26.34
CA ARG A 578 -20.61 4.22 27.06
C ARG A 578 -21.32 3.30 26.08
N TRP A 579 -21.47 2.04 26.46
CA TRP A 579 -22.09 0.99 25.67
C TRP A 579 -23.46 0.64 26.25
N LEU A 580 -24.53 0.93 25.53
CA LEU A 580 -25.90 0.77 26.00
C LEU A 580 -26.67 -0.25 25.15
N ASN A 581 -27.64 -0.92 25.75
CA ASN A 581 -28.59 -1.79 25.05
C ASN A 581 -29.74 -0.98 24.43
N LYS A 582 -30.73 -1.67 23.86
CA LYS A 582 -31.90 -1.04 23.22
C LYS A 582 -32.79 -0.20 24.17
N ASN A 583 -32.62 -0.34 25.49
CA ASN A 583 -33.39 0.37 26.52
C ASN A 583 -32.58 1.48 27.20
N ALA A 584 -31.47 1.92 26.57
CA ALA A 584 -30.51 2.88 27.10
C ALA A 584 -29.88 2.49 28.46
N GLN A 585 -29.81 1.19 28.77
CA GLN A 585 -29.11 0.69 29.96
C GLN A 585 -27.74 0.11 29.58
N PRO A 586 -26.73 0.12 30.47
CA PRO A 586 -25.46 -0.56 30.22
C PRO A 586 -25.67 -2.03 29.84
N LEU A 587 -24.95 -2.51 28.83
CA LEU A 587 -25.01 -3.90 28.39
C LEU A 587 -24.57 -4.84 29.52
N SER A 588 -25.40 -5.85 29.81
CA SER A 588 -25.07 -6.94 30.74
C SER A 588 -24.12 -7.97 30.09
N ALA A 589 -23.52 -8.83 30.93
CA ALA A 589 -22.58 -9.86 30.45
C ALA A 589 -23.21 -10.83 29.42
N ASP A 590 -24.48 -11.18 29.58
CA ASP A 590 -25.18 -12.04 28.61
C ASP A 590 -25.47 -11.28 27.31
N GLU A 591 -25.87 -10.01 27.39
CA GLU A 591 -26.14 -9.20 26.19
C GLU A 591 -24.88 -9.00 25.33
N TRP A 592 -23.71 -8.92 25.95
CA TRP A 592 -22.44 -8.86 25.22
C TRP A 592 -22.16 -10.10 24.37
N GLN A 593 -22.52 -11.29 24.86
CA GLN A 593 -22.20 -12.57 24.23
C GLN A 593 -23.34 -13.06 23.34
N ASN A 594 -24.53 -13.18 23.92
CA ASN A 594 -25.70 -13.84 23.33
C ASN A 594 -26.84 -12.87 23.02
N GLY A 595 -26.71 -11.60 23.40
CA GLY A 595 -27.73 -10.60 23.18
C GLY A 595 -28.03 -10.34 21.69
N PRO A 596 -29.21 -9.76 21.41
CA PRO A 596 -29.52 -9.27 20.07
C PRO A 596 -28.49 -8.22 19.65
N LYS A 597 -28.24 -8.10 18.35
CA LYS A 597 -27.26 -7.14 17.79
C LYS A 597 -27.84 -5.73 17.72
N LEU A 598 -28.27 -5.25 18.88
CA LEU A 598 -28.90 -3.96 19.14
C LEU A 598 -28.12 -3.26 20.25
N MET A 599 -27.48 -2.14 19.92
CA MET A 599 -26.68 -1.40 20.89
C MET A 599 -26.64 0.09 20.57
N GLN A 600 -26.18 0.89 21.53
CA GLN A 600 -25.90 2.29 21.36
C GLN A 600 -24.49 2.60 21.87
N ILE A 601 -23.74 3.40 21.12
CA ILE A 601 -22.39 3.83 21.44
C ILE A 601 -22.42 5.34 21.68
N LEU A 602 -22.33 5.74 22.95
CA LEU A 602 -22.29 7.15 23.34
C LEU A 602 -20.84 7.59 23.46
N LEU A 603 -20.39 8.45 22.54
CA LEU A 603 -19.04 9.00 22.49
C LEU A 603 -18.96 10.43 23.02
N SER A 604 -17.95 10.68 23.85
CA SER A 604 -17.67 11.99 24.46
C SER A 604 -18.90 12.66 25.09
N ASP A 605 -19.82 11.84 25.62
CA ASP A 605 -21.09 12.28 26.20
C ASP A 605 -21.94 13.20 25.31
N ARG A 606 -21.73 13.21 24.00
CA ARG A 606 -22.40 14.15 23.08
C ARG A 606 -22.88 13.53 21.79
N PHE A 607 -22.25 12.46 21.33
CA PHE A 607 -22.56 11.79 20.06
C PHE A 607 -23.01 10.37 20.33
N LEU A 608 -24.17 9.97 19.81
CA LEU A 608 -24.75 8.66 20.05
C LEU A 608 -24.93 7.93 18.73
N ILE A 609 -24.32 6.76 18.59
CA ILE A 609 -24.50 5.87 17.45
C ILE A 609 -25.49 4.79 17.86
N ALA A 610 -26.68 4.77 17.27
CA ALA A 610 -27.67 3.71 17.49
C ALA A 610 -27.54 2.65 16.39
N ILE A 611 -27.40 1.38 16.79
CA ILE A 611 -27.11 0.25 15.89
C ILE A 611 -28.26 -0.75 15.94
N ASN A 612 -28.80 -1.07 14.77
CA ASN A 612 -29.66 -2.22 14.55
C ASN A 612 -29.03 -3.15 13.48
N ALA A 613 -28.25 -4.13 13.91
CA ALA A 613 -27.68 -5.15 13.02
C ALA A 613 -28.57 -6.40 12.90
N THR A 614 -29.85 -6.32 13.30
CA THR A 614 -30.83 -7.40 13.12
C THR A 614 -31.54 -7.29 11.76
N LEU A 615 -32.35 -8.29 11.41
CA LEU A 615 -33.11 -8.34 10.16
C LEU A 615 -34.49 -7.68 10.24
N GLU A 616 -34.87 -7.18 11.40
CA GLU A 616 -36.18 -6.60 11.64
C GLU A 616 -36.05 -5.13 12.06
N VAL A 617 -37.03 -4.32 11.66
CA VAL A 617 -37.15 -2.95 12.15
C VAL A 617 -37.44 -3.01 13.65
N THR A 618 -36.65 -2.31 14.47
CA THR A 618 -36.74 -2.39 15.93
C THR A 618 -36.72 -1.01 16.57
N ASP A 619 -37.52 -0.82 17.62
CA ASP A 619 -37.49 0.38 18.44
C ASP A 619 -36.32 0.34 19.44
N ILE A 620 -35.54 1.42 19.46
CA ILE A 620 -34.43 1.65 20.41
C ILE A 620 -34.72 2.93 21.19
N VAL A 621 -34.80 2.83 22.52
CA VAL A 621 -34.96 3.97 23.43
C VAL A 621 -33.61 4.64 23.62
N LEU A 622 -33.54 5.95 23.36
CA LEU A 622 -32.30 6.73 23.52
C LEU A 622 -32.09 7.12 24.99
N PRO A 623 -30.84 7.32 25.44
CA PRO A 623 -30.55 7.78 26.79
C PRO A 623 -31.10 9.19 27.06
N GLU A 624 -31.17 9.58 28.33
CA GLU A 624 -31.66 10.90 28.73
C GLU A 624 -30.94 12.04 27.98
N GLY A 625 -31.74 12.94 27.39
CA GLY A 625 -31.27 14.10 26.64
C GLY A 625 -32.13 14.40 25.41
N GLU A 626 -31.94 15.59 24.84
CA GLU A 626 -32.55 15.98 23.56
C GLU A 626 -31.65 15.58 22.40
N TRP A 627 -31.89 14.40 21.85
CA TRP A 627 -31.10 13.84 20.74
C TRP A 627 -31.66 14.22 19.39
N ARG A 628 -30.80 14.70 18.49
CA ARG A 628 -31.16 15.04 17.11
C ARG A 628 -30.25 14.27 16.17
N ALA A 629 -30.83 13.62 15.16
CA ALA A 629 -30.03 12.97 14.13
C ALA A 629 -29.19 14.03 13.39
N VAL A 630 -27.93 13.72 13.09
CA VAL A 630 -26.98 14.63 12.45
C VAL A 630 -26.63 14.19 11.03
N PRO A 631 -26.09 15.08 10.18
CA PRO A 631 -25.55 14.69 8.89
C PRO A 631 -24.53 13.55 9.00
N PRO A 632 -24.56 12.58 8.08
CA PRO A 632 -25.42 12.52 6.88
C PRO A 632 -26.79 11.86 7.08
N PHE A 633 -27.18 11.47 8.30
CA PHE A 633 -28.43 10.75 8.56
C PHE A 633 -29.67 11.66 8.57
N ALA A 634 -29.47 12.96 8.79
CA ALA A 634 -30.47 14.02 8.65
C ALA A 634 -29.81 15.32 8.17
N GLY A 635 -30.61 16.37 7.93
CA GLY A 635 -30.09 17.71 7.60
C GLY A 635 -29.41 18.39 8.80
N GLU A 636 -28.55 19.40 8.54
CA GLU A 636 -27.76 20.10 9.58
C GLU A 636 -28.60 20.69 10.71
N ASP A 637 -29.72 21.34 10.38
CA ASP A 637 -30.62 21.97 11.35
C ASP A 637 -31.84 21.10 11.68
N ASN A 638 -31.64 19.79 11.87
CA ASN A 638 -32.74 18.87 12.18
C ASN A 638 -33.43 19.27 13.51
N PRO A 639 -34.70 19.72 13.49
CA PRO A 639 -35.40 20.13 14.71
C PRO A 639 -35.99 18.94 15.48
N VAL A 640 -35.97 17.74 14.91
CA VAL A 640 -36.64 16.56 15.45
C VAL A 640 -35.86 16.00 16.63
N ILE A 641 -36.47 16.06 17.81
CA ILE A 641 -35.97 15.38 19.00
C ILE A 641 -36.43 13.92 18.96
N THR A 642 -35.48 12.99 19.06
CA THR A 642 -35.72 11.55 19.04
C THR A 642 -35.59 10.99 20.46
N ALA A 643 -36.70 10.54 21.04
CA ALA A 643 -36.69 9.78 22.30
C ALA A 643 -36.60 8.27 22.05
N VAL A 644 -37.25 7.81 20.98
CA VAL A 644 -37.22 6.42 20.51
C VAL A 644 -36.91 6.43 19.02
N TRP A 645 -35.87 5.71 18.62
CA TRP A 645 -35.50 5.54 17.21
C TRP A 645 -36.06 4.24 16.67
N GLN A 646 -36.84 4.35 15.59
CA GLN A 646 -37.30 3.21 14.83
C GLN A 646 -36.19 2.80 13.85
N GLY A 647 -35.33 1.90 14.28
CA GLY A 647 -34.13 1.51 13.54
C GLY A 647 -34.45 0.58 12.38
N PRO A 648 -34.12 0.93 11.12
CA PRO A 648 -34.21 0.00 10.00
C PRO A 648 -33.44 -1.29 10.29
N ALA A 649 -33.87 -2.41 9.70
CA ALA A 649 -33.06 -3.61 9.67
C ALA A 649 -31.67 -3.28 9.12
N HIS A 650 -30.62 -3.93 9.64
CA HIS A 650 -29.23 -3.76 9.22
C HIS A 650 -28.79 -2.29 9.02
N GLY A 651 -29.26 -1.39 9.89
CA GLY A 651 -29.06 0.04 9.79
C GLY A 651 -28.45 0.64 11.06
N LEU A 652 -27.94 1.86 10.93
CA LEU A 652 -27.53 2.69 12.05
C LEU A 652 -27.85 4.16 11.80
N CYS A 653 -27.92 4.93 12.87
CA CYS A 653 -28.09 6.39 12.82
C CYS A 653 -27.22 7.04 13.90
N VAL A 654 -26.70 8.23 13.61
CA VAL A 654 -25.92 9.02 14.57
C VAL A 654 -26.72 10.24 15.00
N PHE A 655 -26.72 10.47 16.30
CA PHE A 655 -27.40 11.57 16.97
C PHE A 655 -26.39 12.42 17.74
N GLN A 656 -26.74 13.67 17.95
CA GLN A 656 -26.01 14.59 18.81
C GLN A 656 -26.98 15.25 19.79
N ARG A 657 -26.52 15.47 21.02
CA ARG A 657 -27.22 16.32 21.98
C ARG A 657 -26.52 17.67 22.14
N GLY A 658 -27.33 18.70 22.36
CA GLY A 658 -26.91 20.09 22.56
C GLY A 658 -26.07 20.30 23.80
#